data_AF-A0A1F9E9Y1-F1
#
_entry.id   AF-A0A1F9E9Y1-F1
#
_cell.length_a   1.000
_cell.length_b   1.000
_cell.length_c   1.000
_cell.angle_alpha   90.00
_cell.angle_beta   90.00
_cell.angle_gamma   90.00
#
_symmetry.space_group_name_H-M   'P 1'
#
loop_
_entity.id
_entity.type
_entity.pdbx_description
1 polymer ?
#
loop_
_entity_poly.entity_id
_entity_poly.type
_entity_poly.pdbx_seq_one_letter_code
_entity_poly.pdbx_strand_id
1 'polypeptide(L)'
;MTQPSRKSIFMVAGEASGDLHGASLIQALLKKDPSLRIYGVGGEAMKQAGMEILFHSSELAVTGFFEVIFKFRKILSIFSSIVKHLKKSSPDVVILIDYPDFNLRLAKKLHRLSIPIFYYISPQVWAWRRYRVYSIRKWINRMFVVFPFEVDFYKKYGVEVDFVGHPLLEVVHTTVIPRPDPRKTIGLLPGSRHNEIQYLLKPMLEAARLMYDRYPQVQFLLPVAPTLKAEDMAVEVKKYNVPIDIVTGSSLYDVVSRCDVVVSCSGTATLETAILGKPMVIIYKLSALSYYLGRLIIRHLEFFGMPNIILGKKVVPELLQSEVTGENIASQVFRYLGDPVLCEKTSQELLQVKTKLGERGASQRVAEKILKELDNSSVSRGIDGYPSLFRLLHYISSPLLWLASLGYGVGVHLRHALYRLGIFRRKKVPAKVISIGNITVGGTGKTPLTLYLGKALQERGKKVVILSRGYKRRSKKSWDCVSDGEKVHLSAQEAGDEPYLMASKLEGIPIYVGAKRLQSAQEALKRHAVDVFLLDDGFQHTKLHRDFDFVTIDATSFKYSAHLLPYGLFREPLSYLRRADCLILTRTHQINPIQKENIKKRLKYFNPSAPILEANYRPVGLKHMVSQDSLPIEALSGKKVFAFAGIGNPTSFQKVIRDLKADVVGFKRYLDHRAYTIKDIERILAKAQEKKADLILTTEKDAVRILGFIPTSVILSKAKNLPLYSLSVDLQFTSPHQIADVLNAI
;
A
#
# COMPACT_ATOMS: atom_id res chain seq x y z
N MET A 1 1.06 5.63 -39.27
CA MET A 1 0.69 6.40 -38.06
C MET A 1 -0.43 5.65 -37.34
N THR A 2 -0.13 4.93 -36.27
CA THR A 2 -1.16 4.31 -35.42
C THR A 2 -1.72 5.37 -34.48
N GLN A 3 -3.04 5.61 -34.51
CA GLN A 3 -3.70 6.53 -33.57
C GLN A 3 -3.35 6.15 -32.11
N PRO A 4 -3.10 7.13 -31.22
CA PRO A 4 -2.83 6.85 -29.82
C PRO A 4 -4.02 6.10 -29.19
N SER A 5 -3.75 4.98 -28.52
CA SER A 5 -4.79 4.16 -27.90
C SER A 5 -5.55 4.98 -26.85
N ARG A 6 -6.86 5.13 -27.04
CA ARG A 6 -7.79 5.80 -26.12
C ARG A 6 -7.68 5.20 -24.70
N LYS A 7 -7.30 6.00 -23.70
CA LYS A 7 -7.21 5.55 -22.30
C LYS A 7 -8.59 5.12 -21.80
N SER A 8 -8.64 4.05 -21.01
CA SER A 8 -9.90 3.44 -20.61
C SER A 8 -10.00 3.19 -19.10
N ILE A 9 -11.17 3.54 -18.54
CA ILE A 9 -11.49 3.48 -17.11
C ILE A 9 -12.67 2.53 -16.93
N PHE A 10 -12.51 1.54 -16.06
CA PHE A 10 -13.61 0.68 -15.66
C PHE A 10 -14.18 1.10 -14.31
N MET A 11 -15.49 1.34 -14.21
CA MET A 11 -16.13 1.79 -12.97
C MET A 11 -17.19 0.79 -12.47
N VAL A 12 -17.35 0.67 -11.15
CA VAL A 12 -18.39 -0.17 -10.53
C VAL A 12 -19.09 0.56 -9.40
N ALA A 13 -20.38 0.84 -9.60
CA ALA A 13 -21.32 1.26 -8.57
C ALA A 13 -22.47 0.24 -8.48
N GLY A 14 -22.76 -0.23 -7.26
CA GLY A 14 -23.79 -1.25 -7.00
C GLY A 14 -25.10 -0.71 -6.43
N GLU A 15 -25.15 0.58 -6.08
CA GLU A 15 -26.28 1.23 -5.41
C GLU A 15 -26.53 2.63 -6.00
N ALA A 16 -27.71 3.20 -5.74
CA ALA A 16 -28.14 4.50 -6.28
C ALA A 16 -27.25 5.67 -5.81
N SER A 17 -26.79 5.66 -4.56
CA SER A 17 -25.83 6.65 -4.06
C SER A 17 -24.50 6.60 -4.82
N GLY A 18 -23.97 5.39 -5.02
CA GLY A 18 -22.77 5.14 -5.81
C GLY A 18 -22.92 5.57 -7.26
N ASP A 19 -24.12 5.41 -7.85
CA ASP A 19 -24.43 5.86 -9.21
C ASP A 19 -24.34 7.38 -9.35
N LEU A 20 -24.94 8.14 -8.41
CA LEU A 20 -24.86 9.60 -8.40
C LEU A 20 -23.41 10.09 -8.23
N HIS A 21 -22.67 9.52 -7.27
CA HIS A 21 -21.28 9.89 -7.05
C HIS A 21 -20.38 9.51 -8.22
N GLY A 22 -20.66 8.38 -8.86
CA GLY A 22 -20.00 7.94 -10.09
C GLY A 22 -20.26 8.89 -11.24
N ALA A 23 -21.50 9.36 -11.40
CA ALA A 23 -21.89 10.32 -12.45
C ALA A 23 -21.12 11.63 -12.32
N SER A 24 -21.04 12.20 -11.11
CA SER A 24 -20.26 13.42 -10.85
C SER A 24 -18.76 13.23 -11.13
N LEU A 25 -18.21 12.06 -10.79
CA LEU A 25 -16.81 11.72 -11.10
C LEU A 25 -16.57 11.56 -12.61
N ILE A 26 -17.49 10.93 -13.33
CA ILE A 26 -17.42 10.79 -14.80
C ILE A 26 -17.42 12.16 -15.47
N GLN A 27 -18.34 13.05 -15.08
CA GLN A 27 -18.39 14.41 -15.61
C GLN A 27 -17.07 15.16 -15.33
N ALA A 28 -16.52 15.04 -14.12
CA ALA A 28 -15.24 15.66 -13.77
C ALA A 28 -14.05 15.10 -14.58
N LEU A 29 -14.05 13.79 -14.86
CA LEU A 29 -13.04 13.13 -15.70
C LEU A 29 -13.15 13.58 -17.16
N LEU A 30 -14.34 13.50 -17.76
CA LEU A 30 -14.58 13.85 -19.16
C LEU A 30 -14.42 15.35 -19.43
N LYS A 31 -14.71 16.21 -18.46
CA LYS A 31 -14.43 17.65 -18.56
C LYS A 31 -12.94 17.95 -18.72
N LYS A 32 -12.06 17.14 -18.12
CA LYS A 32 -10.60 17.30 -18.19
C LYS A 32 -9.98 16.53 -19.36
N ASP A 33 -10.49 15.34 -19.66
CA ASP A 33 -10.04 14.53 -20.79
C ASP A 33 -11.26 13.90 -21.51
N PRO A 34 -11.83 14.58 -22.52
CA PRO A 34 -12.96 14.08 -23.31
C PRO A 34 -12.62 12.80 -24.08
N SER A 35 -11.32 12.50 -24.26
CA SER A 35 -10.88 11.31 -24.95
C SER A 35 -10.96 10.05 -24.09
N LEU A 36 -11.28 10.11 -22.80
CA LEU A 36 -11.40 8.90 -21.99
C LEU A 36 -12.55 8.01 -22.47
N ARG A 37 -12.32 6.69 -22.46
CA ARG A 37 -13.39 5.69 -22.57
C ARG A 37 -13.76 5.18 -21.18
N ILE A 38 -14.97 5.47 -20.73
CA ILE A 38 -15.43 5.06 -19.41
C ILE A 38 -16.56 4.04 -19.58
N TYR A 39 -16.45 2.89 -18.92
CA TYR A 39 -17.39 1.79 -19.07
C TYR A 39 -17.47 0.96 -17.79
N GLY A 40 -18.57 0.23 -17.58
CA GLY A 40 -18.66 -0.68 -16.44
C GLY A 40 -20.06 -0.91 -15.90
N VAL A 41 -20.19 -0.93 -14.58
CA VAL A 41 -21.44 -1.20 -13.87
C VAL A 41 -21.93 0.08 -13.19
N GLY A 42 -23.13 0.51 -13.54
CA GLY A 42 -23.75 1.74 -13.04
C GLY A 42 -25.24 1.78 -13.36
N GLY A 43 -25.92 2.80 -12.85
CA GLY A 43 -27.31 3.09 -13.16
C GLY A 43 -27.45 4.15 -14.26
N GLU A 44 -28.65 4.75 -14.33
CA GLU A 44 -28.98 5.75 -15.34
C GLU A 44 -28.19 7.06 -15.16
N ALA A 45 -27.79 7.44 -13.94
CA ALA A 45 -27.03 8.67 -13.75
C ALA A 45 -25.62 8.57 -14.35
N MET A 46 -24.91 7.46 -14.11
CA MET A 46 -23.59 7.23 -14.72
C MET A 46 -23.67 7.11 -16.25
N LYS A 47 -24.75 6.50 -16.77
CA LYS A 47 -25.02 6.41 -18.21
C LYS A 47 -25.19 7.78 -18.85
N GLN A 48 -26.04 8.64 -18.26
CA GLN A 48 -26.26 10.01 -18.73
C GLN A 48 -24.99 10.87 -18.63
N ALA A 49 -24.13 10.60 -17.65
CA ALA A 49 -22.84 11.27 -17.52
C ALA A 49 -21.81 10.88 -18.61
N GLY A 50 -22.08 9.86 -19.42
CA GLY A 50 -21.22 9.44 -20.53
C GLY A 50 -20.50 8.10 -20.32
N MET A 51 -20.93 7.26 -19.37
CA MET A 51 -20.40 5.90 -19.22
C MET A 51 -21.13 4.88 -20.12
N GLU A 52 -20.35 4.02 -20.79
CA GLU A 52 -20.89 2.82 -21.44
C GLU A 52 -21.29 1.77 -20.38
N ILE A 53 -22.59 1.52 -20.22
CA ILE A 53 -23.10 0.52 -19.27
C ILE A 53 -22.93 -0.89 -19.83
N LEU A 54 -22.15 -1.72 -19.15
CA LEU A 54 -22.04 -3.16 -19.42
C LEU A 54 -23.05 -3.99 -18.64
N PHE A 55 -23.35 -3.59 -17.40
CA PHE A 55 -24.38 -4.19 -16.56
C PHE A 55 -25.07 -3.08 -15.76
N HIS A 56 -26.39 -3.15 -15.64
CA HIS A 56 -27.13 -2.12 -14.91
C HIS A 56 -27.07 -2.38 -13.40
N SER A 57 -26.90 -1.33 -12.58
CA SER A 57 -26.75 -1.46 -11.11
C SER A 57 -27.97 -2.11 -10.44
N SER A 58 -29.18 -1.93 -10.99
CA SER A 58 -30.40 -2.61 -10.51
C SER A 58 -30.32 -4.15 -10.55
N GLU A 59 -29.42 -4.71 -11.36
CA GLU A 59 -29.18 -6.15 -11.43
C GLU A 59 -28.33 -6.67 -10.28
N LEU A 60 -27.56 -5.78 -9.63
CA LEU A 60 -26.76 -6.05 -8.43
C LEU A 60 -27.43 -5.53 -7.15
N ALA A 61 -28.33 -4.55 -7.25
CA ALA A 61 -29.01 -3.98 -6.11
C ALA A 61 -29.89 -5.03 -5.41
N VAL A 62 -29.68 -5.14 -4.09
CA VAL A 62 -30.46 -6.01 -3.22
C VAL A 62 -30.83 -5.23 -1.96
N THR A 63 -32.11 -5.18 -1.62
CA THR A 63 -32.58 -4.33 -0.51
C THR A 63 -32.68 -5.09 0.82
N GLY A 64 -32.64 -6.43 0.81
CA GLY A 64 -32.73 -7.26 2.00
C GLY A 64 -31.95 -8.59 1.94
N PHE A 65 -31.69 -9.20 3.10
CA PHE A 65 -30.90 -10.43 3.22
C PHE A 65 -31.49 -11.62 2.44
N PHE A 66 -32.82 -11.77 2.40
CA PHE A 66 -33.49 -12.86 1.69
C PHE A 66 -33.46 -12.70 0.16
N GLU A 67 -33.59 -11.48 -0.36
CA GLU A 67 -33.48 -11.20 -1.79
C GLU A 67 -32.09 -11.56 -2.34
N VAL A 68 -31.03 -11.49 -1.50
CA VAL A 68 -29.66 -11.86 -1.90
C VAL A 68 -29.60 -13.33 -2.29
N ILE A 69 -30.32 -14.21 -1.58
CA ILE A 69 -30.32 -15.66 -1.83
C ILE A 69 -30.90 -15.95 -3.21
N PHE A 70 -32.02 -15.30 -3.56
CA PHE A 70 -32.67 -15.49 -4.86
C PHE A 70 -31.86 -14.88 -6.02
N LYS A 71 -31.20 -13.74 -5.82
CA LYS A 71 -30.35 -13.10 -6.84
C LYS A 71 -28.90 -13.59 -6.86
N PHE A 72 -28.51 -14.49 -5.95
CA PHE A 72 -27.13 -14.92 -5.78
C PHE A 72 -26.50 -15.48 -7.06
N ARG A 73 -27.23 -16.34 -7.79
CA ARG A 73 -26.76 -16.92 -9.06
C ARG A 73 -26.51 -15.84 -10.11
N LYS A 74 -27.38 -14.84 -10.19
CA LYS A 74 -27.26 -13.71 -11.11
C LYS A 74 -26.05 -12.83 -10.75
N ILE A 75 -25.87 -12.51 -9.46
CA ILE A 75 -24.71 -11.74 -8.98
C ILE A 75 -23.39 -12.47 -9.29
N LEU A 76 -23.33 -13.78 -9.08
CA LEU A 76 -22.15 -14.58 -9.42
C LEU A 76 -21.88 -14.63 -10.94
N SER A 77 -22.94 -14.69 -11.75
CA SER A 77 -22.85 -14.65 -13.21
C SER A 77 -22.27 -13.30 -13.68
N ILE A 78 -22.83 -12.18 -13.20
CA ILE A 78 -22.35 -10.82 -13.50
C ILE A 78 -20.91 -10.66 -13.04
N PHE A 79 -20.58 -11.08 -11.81
CA PHE A 79 -19.21 -11.05 -11.29
C PHE A 79 -18.23 -11.80 -12.20
N SER A 80 -18.60 -13.01 -12.63
CA SER A 80 -17.76 -13.84 -13.50
C SER A 80 -17.60 -13.21 -14.89
N SER A 81 -18.67 -12.62 -15.43
CA SER A 81 -18.67 -11.91 -16.70
C SER A 81 -17.80 -10.65 -16.66
N ILE A 82 -17.86 -9.86 -15.58
CA ILE A 82 -16.97 -8.70 -15.37
C ILE A 82 -15.51 -9.16 -15.35
N VAL A 83 -15.17 -10.17 -14.56
CA VAL A 83 -13.79 -10.69 -14.50
C VAL A 83 -13.34 -11.21 -15.86
N LYS A 84 -14.21 -11.89 -16.62
CA LYS A 84 -13.91 -12.38 -17.98
C LYS A 84 -13.70 -11.23 -18.96
N HIS A 85 -14.56 -10.21 -18.91
CA HIS A 85 -14.48 -9.03 -19.76
C HIS A 85 -13.19 -8.26 -19.48
N LEU A 86 -12.89 -7.96 -18.21
CA LEU A 86 -11.71 -7.20 -17.81
C LEU A 86 -10.38 -7.90 -18.13
N LYS A 87 -10.36 -9.24 -18.14
CA LYS A 87 -9.20 -10.00 -18.65
C LYS A 87 -8.96 -9.79 -20.15
N LYS A 88 -9.99 -9.51 -20.93
CA LYS A 88 -9.91 -9.29 -22.38
C LYS A 88 -9.66 -7.82 -22.71
N SER A 89 -10.37 -6.90 -22.06
CA SER A 89 -10.32 -5.47 -22.35
C SER A 89 -9.16 -4.73 -21.67
N SER A 90 -8.63 -5.24 -20.55
CA SER A 90 -7.50 -4.68 -19.78
C SER A 90 -7.53 -3.14 -19.65
N PRO A 91 -8.46 -2.57 -18.86
CA PRO A 91 -8.52 -1.12 -18.65
C PRO A 91 -7.25 -0.57 -17.99
N ASP A 92 -6.97 0.71 -18.21
CA ASP A 92 -5.82 1.39 -17.60
C ASP A 92 -6.01 1.56 -16.08
N VAL A 93 -7.26 1.67 -15.60
CA VAL A 93 -7.60 1.76 -14.17
C VAL A 93 -9.01 1.22 -13.90
N VAL A 94 -9.20 0.68 -12.70
CA VAL A 94 -10.51 0.31 -12.16
C VAL A 94 -10.85 1.21 -10.98
N ILE A 95 -12.06 1.78 -10.97
CA ILE A 95 -12.60 2.60 -9.88
C ILE A 95 -13.77 1.86 -9.27
N LEU A 96 -13.64 1.50 -8.00
CA LEU A 96 -14.68 0.86 -7.22
C LEU A 96 -15.36 1.92 -6.36
N ILE A 97 -16.67 2.09 -6.51
CA ILE A 97 -17.44 3.11 -5.80
C ILE A 97 -18.32 2.42 -4.77
N ASP A 98 -18.02 2.67 -3.49
CA ASP A 98 -18.75 2.10 -2.35
C ASP A 98 -18.97 0.57 -2.50
N TYR A 99 -20.09 0.01 -2.05
CA TYR A 99 -20.55 -1.36 -2.30
C TYR A 99 -19.53 -2.47 -1.97
N PRO A 100 -19.00 -2.51 -0.73
CA PRO A 100 -17.80 -3.27 -0.37
C PRO A 100 -17.87 -4.77 -0.46
N ASP A 101 -19.05 -5.37 -0.28
CA ASP A 101 -19.16 -6.83 -0.29
C ASP A 101 -18.89 -7.41 -1.69
N PHE A 102 -19.30 -6.69 -2.74
CA PHE A 102 -18.96 -7.02 -4.12
C PHE A 102 -17.59 -6.47 -4.51
N ASN A 103 -17.36 -5.18 -4.26
CA ASN A 103 -16.18 -4.47 -4.76
C ASN A 103 -14.87 -4.98 -4.16
N LEU A 104 -14.81 -5.35 -2.87
CA LEU A 104 -13.60 -5.93 -2.28
C LEU A 104 -13.31 -7.35 -2.82
N ARG A 105 -14.36 -8.13 -3.14
CA ARG A 105 -14.19 -9.44 -3.79
C ARG A 105 -13.71 -9.28 -5.23
N LEU A 106 -14.22 -8.28 -5.94
CA LEU A 106 -13.79 -7.94 -7.28
C LEU A 106 -12.33 -7.45 -7.26
N ALA A 107 -11.98 -6.54 -6.35
CA ALA A 107 -10.61 -6.06 -6.14
C ALA A 107 -9.64 -7.23 -5.93
N LYS A 108 -9.99 -8.22 -5.10
CA LYS A 108 -9.18 -9.44 -4.90
C LYS A 108 -8.89 -10.19 -6.21
N LYS A 109 -9.86 -10.26 -7.12
CA LYS A 109 -9.71 -10.92 -8.42
C LYS A 109 -8.94 -10.06 -9.42
N LEU A 110 -9.22 -8.77 -9.46
CA LEU A 110 -8.59 -7.81 -10.38
C LEU A 110 -7.16 -7.46 -10.00
N HIS A 111 -6.82 -7.45 -8.71
CA HIS A 111 -5.44 -7.23 -8.24
C HIS A 111 -4.47 -8.27 -8.81
N ARG A 112 -4.97 -9.48 -9.15
CA ARG A 112 -4.16 -10.53 -9.81
C ARG A 112 -3.87 -10.22 -11.28
N LEU A 113 -4.57 -9.26 -11.88
CA LEU A 113 -4.42 -8.82 -13.26
C LEU A 113 -3.49 -7.59 -13.39
N SER A 114 -2.89 -7.12 -12.29
CA SER A 114 -2.05 -5.91 -12.25
C SER A 114 -2.73 -4.63 -12.76
N ILE A 115 -4.06 -4.59 -12.75
CA ILE A 115 -4.81 -3.37 -13.07
C ILE A 115 -4.78 -2.49 -11.80
N PRO A 116 -4.39 -1.20 -11.89
CA PRO A 116 -4.52 -0.27 -10.78
C PRO A 116 -5.98 -0.18 -10.32
N ILE A 117 -6.23 -0.39 -9.03
CA ILE A 117 -7.56 -0.33 -8.43
C ILE A 117 -7.60 0.83 -7.46
N PHE A 118 -8.44 1.81 -7.75
CA PHE A 118 -8.80 2.85 -6.80
C PHE A 118 -10.16 2.60 -6.22
N TYR A 119 -10.33 3.02 -4.98
CA TYR A 119 -11.59 2.88 -4.26
C TYR A 119 -12.08 4.26 -3.85
N TYR A 120 -13.26 4.63 -4.31
CA TYR A 120 -13.90 5.89 -3.98
C TYR A 120 -15.07 5.64 -3.02
N ILE A 121 -15.10 6.41 -1.93
CA ILE A 121 -16.03 6.27 -0.82
C ILE A 121 -15.73 4.97 -0.05
N SER A 122 -15.06 5.14 1.08
CA SER A 122 -14.57 4.04 1.88
C SER A 122 -15.72 3.27 2.54
N PRO A 123 -15.63 1.93 2.62
CA PRO A 123 -16.51 1.20 3.50
C PRO A 123 -16.24 1.59 4.95
N GLN A 124 -17.28 1.64 5.78
CA GLN A 124 -17.20 2.00 7.20
C GLN A 124 -16.53 0.91 8.07
N VAL A 125 -15.37 0.39 7.65
CA VAL A 125 -14.62 -0.67 8.31
C VAL A 125 -14.06 -0.25 9.69
N TRP A 126 -14.01 1.06 9.95
CA TRP A 126 -13.67 1.61 11.26
C TRP A 126 -14.76 1.30 12.30
N ALA A 127 -16.03 1.27 11.87
CA ALA A 127 -17.19 0.96 12.69
C ALA A 127 -17.36 -0.56 12.92
N TRP A 128 -17.06 -1.40 11.91
CA TRP A 128 -17.27 -2.84 11.98
C TRP A 128 -16.36 -3.63 11.01
N ARG A 129 -16.13 -4.93 11.26
CA ARG A 129 -15.27 -5.80 10.40
C ARG A 129 -13.88 -5.22 10.08
N ARG A 130 -13.22 -4.64 11.09
CA ARG A 130 -11.88 -4.01 10.99
C ARG A 130 -10.84 -4.85 10.25
N TYR A 131 -10.92 -6.18 10.32
CA TYR A 131 -10.03 -7.08 9.58
C TYR A 131 -10.03 -6.87 8.05
N ARG A 132 -11.08 -6.27 7.48
CA ARG A 132 -11.13 -5.92 6.05
C ARG A 132 -10.08 -4.89 5.64
N VAL A 133 -9.55 -4.10 6.59
CA VAL A 133 -8.47 -3.15 6.31
C VAL A 133 -7.22 -3.85 5.73
N TYR A 134 -6.94 -5.09 6.12
CA TYR A 134 -5.83 -5.87 5.58
C TYR A 134 -6.07 -6.29 4.12
N SER A 135 -7.33 -6.56 3.76
CA SER A 135 -7.75 -6.82 2.38
C SER A 135 -7.63 -5.55 1.52
N ILE A 136 -8.08 -4.41 2.05
CA ILE A 136 -7.98 -3.10 1.41
C ILE A 136 -6.51 -2.78 1.13
N ARG A 137 -5.65 -2.84 2.16
CA ARG A 137 -4.20 -2.65 2.03
C ARG A 137 -3.57 -3.55 0.96
N LYS A 138 -4.08 -4.77 0.83
CA LYS A 138 -3.49 -5.76 -0.08
C LYS A 138 -3.91 -5.56 -1.53
N TRP A 139 -5.11 -5.04 -1.80
CA TRP A 139 -5.70 -5.06 -3.15
C TRP A 139 -6.00 -3.69 -3.74
N ILE A 140 -6.06 -2.65 -2.91
CA ILE A 140 -6.39 -1.31 -3.34
C ILE A 140 -5.10 -0.48 -3.40
N ASN A 141 -4.87 0.15 -4.55
CA ASN A 141 -3.70 0.99 -4.77
C ASN A 141 -3.82 2.34 -4.07
N ARG A 142 -5.03 2.92 -4.06
CA ARG A 142 -5.31 4.21 -3.42
C ARG A 142 -6.78 4.28 -2.98
N MET A 143 -7.00 4.75 -1.76
CA MET A 143 -8.32 5.00 -1.19
C MET A 143 -8.65 6.51 -1.27
N PHE A 144 -9.83 6.86 -1.75
CA PHE A 144 -10.39 8.20 -1.69
C PHE A 144 -11.52 8.22 -0.65
N VAL A 145 -11.23 8.81 0.51
CA VAL A 145 -12.13 8.83 1.68
C VAL A 145 -12.86 10.16 1.80
N VAL A 146 -14.09 10.10 2.30
CA VAL A 146 -15.01 11.24 2.36
C VAL A 146 -15.18 11.81 3.77
N PHE A 147 -14.66 11.11 4.79
CA PHE A 147 -14.57 11.63 6.15
C PHE A 147 -13.12 11.84 6.59
N PRO A 148 -12.82 12.94 7.31
CA PRO A 148 -11.44 13.28 7.66
C PRO A 148 -10.79 12.24 8.59
N PHE A 149 -11.53 11.70 9.55
CA PHE A 149 -11.02 10.70 10.50
C PHE A 149 -10.66 9.35 9.85
N GLU A 150 -11.19 9.05 8.65
CA GLU A 150 -10.84 7.83 7.93
C GLU A 150 -9.38 7.84 7.48
N VAL A 151 -8.79 9.02 7.25
CA VAL A 151 -7.39 9.17 6.86
C VAL A 151 -6.48 8.56 7.93
N ASP A 152 -6.66 8.97 9.18
CA ASP A 152 -5.83 8.50 10.29
C ASP A 152 -6.05 7.01 10.55
N PHE A 153 -7.29 6.55 10.43
CA PHE A 153 -7.63 5.13 10.50
C PHE A 153 -6.84 4.33 9.46
N TYR A 154 -6.88 4.69 8.17
CA TYR A 154 -6.22 3.94 7.10
C TYR A 154 -4.70 4.07 7.11
N LYS A 155 -4.16 5.26 7.44
CA LYS A 155 -2.71 5.48 7.56
C LYS A 155 -2.09 4.57 8.61
N LYS A 156 -2.76 4.32 9.73
CA LYS A 156 -2.32 3.38 10.78
C LYS A 156 -2.06 1.96 10.24
N TYR A 157 -2.79 1.55 9.20
CA TYR A 157 -2.63 0.23 8.58
C TYR A 157 -1.73 0.22 7.35
N GLY A 158 -1.17 1.37 6.96
CA GLY A 158 -0.28 1.53 5.80
C GLY A 158 -1.01 1.45 4.47
N VAL A 159 -2.23 2.02 4.41
CA VAL A 159 -3.00 2.18 3.17
C VAL A 159 -2.77 3.59 2.62
N GLU A 160 -2.48 3.70 1.32
CA GLU A 160 -2.41 4.98 0.62
C GLU A 160 -3.82 5.58 0.55
N VAL A 161 -4.03 6.73 1.18
CA VAL A 161 -5.35 7.31 1.40
C VAL A 161 -5.32 8.82 1.23
N ASP A 162 -6.33 9.34 0.52
CA ASP A 162 -6.55 10.76 0.29
C ASP A 162 -7.94 11.14 0.80
N PHE A 163 -8.02 12.15 1.66
CA PHE A 163 -9.28 12.82 1.95
C PHE A 163 -9.66 13.72 0.79
N VAL A 164 -10.84 13.49 0.23
CA VAL A 164 -11.32 14.24 -0.94
C VAL A 164 -12.50 15.13 -0.63
N GLY A 165 -12.98 15.13 0.62
CA GLY A 165 -14.22 15.79 1.01
C GLY A 165 -15.46 14.98 0.65
N HIS A 166 -16.62 15.42 1.14
CA HIS A 166 -17.87 14.68 0.98
C HIS A 166 -18.69 15.14 -0.23
N PRO A 167 -19.09 14.26 -1.15
CA PRO A 167 -19.83 14.63 -2.37
C PRO A 167 -21.17 15.34 -2.09
N LEU A 168 -21.81 15.06 -0.95
CA LEU A 168 -23.05 15.72 -0.54
C LEU A 168 -22.94 17.26 -0.49
N LEU A 169 -21.73 17.83 -0.30
CA LEU A 169 -21.57 19.28 -0.31
C LEU A 169 -21.88 19.92 -1.67
N GLU A 170 -21.83 19.14 -2.76
CA GLU A 170 -22.18 19.56 -4.11
C GLU A 170 -23.67 19.33 -4.42
N VAL A 171 -24.25 18.27 -3.85
CA VAL A 171 -25.65 17.88 -4.07
C VAL A 171 -26.60 18.70 -3.22
N VAL A 172 -26.25 18.94 -1.95
CA VAL A 172 -27.09 19.68 -1.01
C VAL A 172 -26.93 21.18 -1.28
N HIS A 173 -27.92 21.73 -1.97
CA HIS A 173 -28.08 23.16 -2.18
C HIS A 173 -29.56 23.50 -2.11
N THR A 174 -29.91 24.56 -1.38
CA THR A 174 -31.27 25.09 -1.37
C THR A 174 -31.51 25.83 -2.67
N THR A 175 -32.24 25.24 -3.60
CA THR A 175 -32.68 25.90 -4.84
C THR A 175 -33.84 26.86 -4.59
N VAL A 176 -34.60 26.61 -3.52
CA VAL A 176 -35.75 27.40 -3.12
C VAL A 176 -35.41 28.16 -1.84
N ILE A 177 -35.53 29.49 -1.86
CA ILE A 177 -35.58 30.28 -0.63
C ILE A 177 -36.90 29.91 0.05
N PRO A 178 -36.88 29.26 1.23
CA PRO A 178 -38.11 28.90 1.91
C PRO A 178 -38.94 30.16 2.13
N ARG A 179 -40.17 30.20 1.63
CA ARG A 179 -41.11 31.21 2.10
C ARG A 179 -41.32 30.93 3.60
N PRO A 180 -41.14 31.91 4.49
CA PRO A 180 -41.41 31.70 5.90
C PRO A 180 -42.88 31.32 6.06
N ASP A 181 -43.15 30.07 6.45
CA ASP A 181 -44.47 29.70 6.98
C ASP A 181 -44.47 30.13 8.45
N PRO A 182 -45.46 30.89 8.93
CA PRO A 182 -45.55 31.28 10.33
C PRO A 182 -45.73 30.07 11.27
N ARG A 183 -46.11 28.91 10.75
CA ARG A 183 -46.27 27.67 11.51
C ARG A 183 -44.94 26.96 11.72
N LYS A 184 -44.78 26.37 12.91
CA LYS A 184 -43.67 25.46 13.20
C LYS A 184 -43.79 24.21 12.35
N THR A 185 -42.75 23.91 11.58
CA THR A 185 -42.73 22.82 10.61
C THR A 185 -41.77 21.71 11.07
N ILE A 186 -42.27 20.50 11.21
CA ILE A 186 -41.50 19.32 11.64
C ILE A 186 -41.36 18.34 10.49
N GLY A 187 -40.13 17.97 10.16
CA GLY A 187 -39.84 16.93 9.17
C GLY A 187 -39.81 15.54 9.81
N LEU A 188 -40.55 14.58 9.27
CA LEU A 188 -40.55 13.18 9.70
C LEU A 188 -39.91 12.33 8.60
N LEU A 189 -38.69 11.84 8.82
CA LEU A 189 -37.90 11.14 7.82
C LEU A 189 -37.71 9.67 8.25
N PRO A 190 -38.70 8.79 7.98
CA PRO A 190 -38.73 7.43 8.53
C PRO A 190 -37.70 6.47 7.91
N GLY A 191 -37.08 6.86 6.79
CA GLY A 191 -36.06 6.08 6.08
C GLY A 191 -36.43 5.84 4.62
N SER A 192 -35.57 5.11 3.91
CA SER A 192 -35.76 4.81 2.47
C SER A 192 -36.07 3.33 2.21
N ARG A 193 -35.96 2.48 3.23
CA ARG A 193 -36.20 1.02 3.12
C ARG A 193 -37.47 0.62 3.84
N HIS A 194 -38.20 -0.36 3.28
CA HIS A 194 -39.42 -0.91 3.88
C HIS A 194 -39.24 -1.35 5.34
N ASN A 195 -38.12 -1.99 5.68
CA ASN A 195 -37.84 -2.40 7.06
C ASN A 195 -37.68 -1.19 8.01
N GLU A 196 -37.08 -0.09 7.57
CA GLU A 196 -36.93 1.12 8.39
C GLU A 196 -38.31 1.71 8.70
N ILE A 197 -39.17 1.81 7.67
CA ILE A 197 -40.56 2.27 7.81
C ILE A 197 -41.33 1.44 8.84
N GLN A 198 -41.25 0.11 8.75
CA GLN A 198 -42.00 -0.81 9.62
C GLN A 198 -41.76 -0.53 11.12
N TYR A 199 -40.54 -0.16 11.52
CA TYR A 199 -40.20 0.04 12.93
C TYR A 199 -40.19 1.51 13.37
N LEU A 200 -40.02 2.45 12.43
CA LEU A 200 -39.78 3.87 12.75
C LEU A 200 -40.97 4.77 12.45
N LEU A 201 -41.81 4.45 11.45
CA LEU A 201 -42.93 5.31 11.09
C LEU A 201 -43.94 5.41 12.23
N LYS A 202 -44.32 4.29 12.85
CA LYS A 202 -45.30 4.27 13.95
C LYS A 202 -44.89 5.19 15.12
N PRO A 203 -43.69 5.07 15.72
CA PRO A 203 -43.24 6.02 16.76
C PRO A 203 -43.21 7.48 16.31
N MET A 204 -42.88 7.76 15.04
CA MET A 204 -42.94 9.13 14.50
C MET A 204 -44.38 9.67 14.44
N LEU A 205 -45.35 8.84 14.04
CA LEU A 205 -46.77 9.22 13.97
C LEU A 205 -47.38 9.39 15.36
N GLU A 206 -47.02 8.52 16.31
CA GLU A 206 -47.37 8.69 17.74
C GLU A 206 -46.85 10.02 18.28
N ALA A 207 -45.59 10.36 17.98
CA ALA A 207 -45.01 11.64 18.35
C ALA A 207 -45.74 12.83 17.68
N ALA A 208 -46.06 12.71 16.39
CA ALA A 208 -46.81 13.73 15.66
C ALA A 208 -48.18 14.00 16.28
N ARG A 209 -48.88 12.94 16.72
CA ARG A 209 -50.16 13.05 17.44
C ARG A 209 -50.02 13.81 18.76
N LEU A 210 -49.05 13.42 19.59
CA LEU A 210 -48.78 14.10 20.86
C LEU A 210 -48.40 15.58 20.66
N MET A 211 -47.64 15.87 19.60
CA MET A 211 -47.26 17.25 19.24
C MET A 211 -48.45 18.08 18.75
N TYR A 212 -49.30 17.50 17.90
CA TYR A 212 -50.49 18.16 17.38
C TYR A 212 -51.52 18.46 18.47
N ASP A 213 -51.75 17.53 19.39
CA ASP A 213 -52.70 17.72 20.50
C ASP A 213 -52.28 18.87 21.43
N ARG A 214 -50.98 19.15 21.53
CA ARG A 214 -50.44 20.26 22.34
C ARG A 214 -50.30 21.57 21.55
N TYR A 215 -49.98 21.50 20.26
CA TYR A 215 -49.79 22.67 19.38
C TYR A 215 -50.49 22.47 18.03
N PRO A 216 -51.81 22.71 17.94
CA PRO A 216 -52.59 22.42 16.72
C PRO A 216 -52.12 23.17 15.46
N GLN A 217 -51.41 24.29 15.63
CA GLN A 217 -50.82 25.07 14.52
C GLN A 217 -49.54 24.47 13.93
N VAL A 218 -49.01 23.37 14.47
CA VAL A 218 -47.80 22.71 13.95
C VAL A 218 -48.07 22.01 12.61
N GLN A 219 -47.12 22.08 11.69
CA GLN A 219 -47.16 21.37 10.41
C GLN A 219 -46.16 20.20 10.41
N PHE A 220 -46.56 19.08 9.82
CA PHE A 220 -45.68 17.93 9.60
C PHE A 220 -45.44 17.69 8.11
N LEU A 221 -44.19 17.48 7.72
CA LEU A 221 -43.78 17.07 6.38
C LEU A 221 -43.22 15.66 6.42
N LEU A 222 -43.76 14.75 5.61
CA LEU A 222 -43.33 13.36 5.47
C LEU A 222 -42.83 13.13 4.03
N PRO A 223 -41.54 13.36 3.74
CA PRO A 223 -40.98 13.06 2.43
C PRO A 223 -40.93 11.54 2.20
N VAL A 224 -41.42 11.10 1.04
CA VAL A 224 -41.40 9.69 0.63
C VAL A 224 -40.24 9.42 -0.32
N ALA A 225 -39.37 8.48 0.02
CA ALA A 225 -38.27 8.08 -0.84
C ALA A 225 -38.79 7.40 -2.13
N PRO A 226 -38.12 7.55 -3.29
CA PRO A 226 -38.56 6.96 -4.56
C PRO A 226 -38.70 5.43 -4.56
N THR A 227 -38.09 4.76 -3.59
CA THR A 227 -38.14 3.31 -3.37
C THR A 227 -39.43 2.84 -2.66
N LEU A 228 -40.28 3.78 -2.23
CA LEU A 228 -41.49 3.54 -1.44
C LEU A 228 -42.70 4.08 -2.18
N LYS A 229 -43.87 3.50 -1.90
CA LYS A 229 -45.16 3.96 -2.43
C LYS A 229 -45.79 4.95 -1.46
N ALA A 230 -46.25 6.09 -1.98
CA ALA A 230 -46.88 7.13 -1.16
C ALA A 230 -48.21 6.65 -0.57
N GLU A 231 -48.89 5.75 -1.28
CA GLU A 231 -50.16 5.16 -0.88
C GLU A 231 -50.02 4.36 0.42
N ASP A 232 -48.95 3.57 0.54
CA ASP A 232 -48.66 2.79 1.75
C ASP A 232 -48.46 3.70 2.97
N MET A 233 -47.81 4.86 2.76
CA MET A 233 -47.59 5.85 3.82
C MET A 233 -48.89 6.54 4.21
N ALA A 234 -49.72 6.88 3.23
CA ALA A 234 -51.01 7.53 3.45
C ALA A 234 -51.97 6.66 4.28
N VAL A 235 -51.96 5.34 4.07
CA VAL A 235 -52.77 4.40 4.86
C VAL A 235 -52.35 4.41 6.34
N GLU A 236 -51.06 4.39 6.64
CA GLU A 236 -50.57 4.43 8.02
C GLU A 236 -50.81 5.79 8.69
N VAL A 237 -50.56 6.89 7.97
CA VAL A 237 -50.76 8.26 8.46
C VAL A 237 -52.23 8.49 8.86
N LYS A 238 -53.18 8.03 8.04
CA LYS A 238 -54.63 8.20 8.30
C LYS A 238 -55.08 7.63 9.64
N LYS A 239 -54.42 6.61 10.19
CA LYS A 239 -54.81 5.96 11.46
C LYS A 239 -54.65 6.88 12.68
N TYR A 240 -53.84 7.93 12.58
CA TYR A 240 -53.50 8.78 13.72
C TYR A 240 -54.29 10.10 13.76
N ASN A 241 -55.12 10.39 12.75
CA ASN A 241 -55.91 11.63 12.67
C ASN A 241 -55.09 12.92 12.90
N VAL A 242 -53.90 13.00 12.28
CA VAL A 242 -53.04 14.19 12.29
C VAL A 242 -52.86 14.70 10.86
N PRO A 243 -52.94 16.01 10.59
CA PRO A 243 -52.65 16.57 9.28
C PRO A 243 -51.14 16.47 9.00
N ILE A 244 -50.74 15.49 8.19
CA ILE A 244 -49.35 15.29 7.74
C ILE A 244 -49.30 15.42 6.22
N ASP A 245 -48.45 16.31 5.72
CA ASP A 245 -48.25 16.53 4.29
C ASP A 245 -47.25 15.50 3.75
N ILE A 246 -47.73 14.60 2.88
CA ILE A 246 -46.92 13.55 2.27
C ILE A 246 -46.28 14.12 1.00
N VAL A 247 -44.97 14.38 1.07
CA VAL A 247 -44.26 15.04 -0.01
C VAL A 247 -43.60 14.01 -0.93
N THR A 248 -43.98 14.04 -2.21
CA THR A 248 -43.40 13.21 -3.27
C THR A 248 -42.72 14.09 -4.33
N GLY A 249 -41.78 13.53 -5.09
CA GLY A 249 -41.13 14.21 -6.22
C GLY A 249 -40.23 15.40 -5.89
N SER A 250 -40.15 15.83 -4.62
CA SER A 250 -39.24 16.87 -4.15
C SER A 250 -37.93 16.29 -3.64
N SER A 251 -36.84 17.06 -3.71
CA SER A 251 -35.57 16.66 -3.09
C SER A 251 -35.68 16.69 -1.56
N LEU A 252 -34.91 15.84 -0.87
CA LEU A 252 -34.95 15.78 0.58
C LEU A 252 -34.51 17.09 1.23
N TYR A 253 -33.47 17.72 0.70
CA TYR A 253 -32.93 18.97 1.23
C TYR A 253 -33.88 20.17 1.02
N ASP A 254 -34.73 20.17 -0.02
CA ASP A 254 -35.78 21.19 -0.17
C ASP A 254 -36.84 21.05 0.94
N VAL A 255 -37.25 19.82 1.25
CA VAL A 255 -38.21 19.56 2.34
C VAL A 255 -37.60 19.93 3.69
N VAL A 256 -36.36 19.50 3.95
CA VAL A 256 -35.66 19.79 5.21
C VAL A 256 -35.40 21.30 5.37
N SER A 257 -35.15 22.04 4.29
CA SER A 257 -34.95 23.50 4.36
C SER A 257 -36.16 24.25 4.94
N ARG A 258 -37.37 23.71 4.74
CA ARG A 258 -38.64 24.25 5.24
C ARG A 258 -38.94 23.87 6.69
N CYS A 259 -38.19 22.92 7.26
CA CYS A 259 -38.42 22.45 8.63
C CYS A 259 -37.69 23.32 9.66
N ASP A 260 -38.31 23.51 10.83
CA ASP A 260 -37.67 24.02 12.05
C ASP A 260 -36.87 22.91 12.75
N VAL A 261 -37.47 21.71 12.86
CA VAL A 261 -36.88 20.54 13.53
C VAL A 261 -37.14 19.29 12.70
N VAL A 262 -36.18 18.37 12.66
CA VAL A 262 -36.28 17.13 11.87
C VAL A 262 -36.15 15.90 12.76
N VAL A 263 -37.05 14.94 12.65
CA VAL A 263 -36.89 13.59 13.21
C VAL A 263 -36.43 12.67 12.10
N SER A 264 -35.23 12.12 12.20
CA SER A 264 -34.59 11.39 11.09
C SER A 264 -34.12 10.00 11.49
N CYS A 265 -34.41 9.01 10.64
CA CYS A 265 -33.75 7.72 10.69
C CYS A 265 -32.22 7.88 10.49
N SER A 266 -31.43 7.13 11.25
CA SER A 266 -29.96 7.13 11.10
C SER A 266 -29.55 6.74 9.67
N GLY A 267 -28.82 7.63 8.99
CA GLY A 267 -28.36 7.44 7.62
C GLY A 267 -27.92 8.73 6.94
N THR A 268 -27.86 8.73 5.61
CA THR A 268 -27.44 9.89 4.79
C THR A 268 -28.28 11.15 5.06
N ALA A 269 -29.58 10.97 5.34
CA ALA A 269 -30.50 12.06 5.68
C ALA A 269 -30.02 12.90 6.88
N THR A 270 -29.34 12.29 7.85
CA THR A 270 -28.77 13.02 9.00
C THR A 270 -27.64 13.96 8.60
N LEU A 271 -26.82 13.57 7.60
CA LEU A 271 -25.76 14.43 7.07
C LEU A 271 -26.34 15.57 6.22
N GLU A 272 -27.33 15.28 5.37
CA GLU A 272 -28.02 16.32 4.59
C GLU A 272 -28.66 17.38 5.50
N THR A 273 -29.32 16.93 6.57
CA THR A 273 -29.93 17.79 7.58
C THR A 273 -28.89 18.62 8.33
N ALA A 274 -27.74 18.02 8.68
CA ALA A 274 -26.64 18.72 9.36
C ALA A 274 -25.98 19.79 8.46
N ILE A 275 -25.82 19.50 7.16
CA ILE A 275 -25.27 20.46 6.18
C ILE A 275 -26.16 21.71 6.06
N LEU A 276 -27.48 21.55 6.23
CA LEU A 276 -28.45 22.65 6.26
C LEU A 276 -28.55 23.34 7.62
N GLY A 277 -27.80 22.89 8.64
CA GLY A 277 -27.83 23.45 9.98
C GLY A 277 -29.18 23.27 10.68
N LYS A 278 -29.97 22.26 10.31
CA LYS A 278 -31.30 22.06 10.88
C LYS A 278 -31.24 21.20 12.15
N PRO A 279 -31.73 21.68 13.31
CA PRO A 279 -31.85 20.87 14.51
C PRO A 279 -32.59 19.55 14.22
N MET A 280 -32.09 18.45 14.77
CA MET A 280 -32.68 17.14 14.52
C MET A 280 -32.69 16.22 15.74
N VAL A 281 -33.50 15.18 15.67
CA VAL A 281 -33.52 14.02 16.57
C VAL A 281 -33.24 12.79 15.72
N ILE A 282 -32.15 12.08 16.00
CA ILE A 282 -31.77 10.88 15.26
C ILE A 282 -32.39 9.67 15.95
N ILE A 283 -33.12 8.85 15.20
CA ILE A 283 -33.75 7.63 15.72
C ILE A 283 -33.28 6.40 14.97
N TYR A 284 -33.16 5.27 15.68
CA TYR A 284 -32.86 4.00 15.03
C TYR A 284 -33.43 2.80 15.80
N LYS A 285 -34.10 1.89 15.08
CA LYS A 285 -34.75 0.70 15.64
C LYS A 285 -34.61 -0.47 14.68
N LEU A 286 -34.30 -1.65 15.21
CA LEU A 286 -34.12 -2.89 14.47
C LEU A 286 -34.95 -4.00 15.14
N SER A 287 -35.05 -5.17 14.51
CA SER A 287 -35.55 -6.34 15.23
C SER A 287 -34.67 -6.66 16.45
N ALA A 288 -35.28 -7.10 17.56
CA ALA A 288 -34.57 -7.32 18.82
C ALA A 288 -33.36 -8.25 18.68
N LEU A 289 -33.49 -9.31 17.87
CA LEU A 289 -32.39 -10.22 17.54
C LEU A 289 -31.25 -9.53 16.78
N SER A 290 -31.56 -8.73 15.76
CA SER A 290 -30.57 -7.99 14.98
C SER A 290 -29.84 -6.95 15.84
N TYR A 291 -30.56 -6.28 16.73
CA TYR A 291 -29.99 -5.33 17.66
C TYR A 291 -29.01 -6.00 18.64
N TYR A 292 -29.42 -7.10 19.28
CA TYR A 292 -28.56 -7.80 20.23
C TYR A 292 -27.26 -8.29 19.57
N LEU A 293 -27.36 -8.90 18.37
CA LEU A 293 -26.19 -9.32 17.59
C LEU A 293 -25.32 -8.13 17.16
N GLY A 294 -25.93 -7.04 16.70
CA GLY A 294 -25.21 -5.81 16.31
C GLY A 294 -24.47 -5.18 17.48
N ARG A 295 -25.07 -5.13 18.67
CA ARG A 295 -24.47 -4.56 19.89
C ARG A 295 -23.28 -5.36 20.39
N LEU A 296 -23.22 -6.66 20.13
CA LEU A 296 -22.02 -7.48 20.43
C LEU A 296 -20.83 -7.12 19.53
N ILE A 297 -21.09 -6.65 18.31
CA ILE A 297 -20.08 -6.37 17.27
C ILE A 297 -19.60 -4.91 17.33
N ILE A 298 -20.49 -3.96 17.61
CA ILE A 298 -20.24 -2.51 17.54
C ILE A 298 -20.24 -1.93 18.96
N ARG A 299 -19.33 -2.40 19.82
CA ARG A 299 -19.25 -1.99 21.24
C ARG A 299 -18.47 -0.69 21.48
N HIS A 300 -17.72 -0.23 20.49
CA HIS A 300 -16.73 0.83 20.65
C HIS A 300 -17.19 2.20 20.13
N LEU A 301 -18.40 2.29 19.58
CA LEU A 301 -18.95 3.56 19.10
C LEU A 301 -19.83 4.16 20.19
N GLU A 302 -19.50 5.39 20.58
CA GLU A 302 -20.29 6.19 21.53
C GLU A 302 -21.55 6.78 20.88
N PHE A 303 -21.48 7.09 19.59
CA PHE A 303 -22.55 7.67 18.79
C PHE A 303 -22.84 6.79 17.57
N PHE A 304 -24.09 6.78 17.12
CA PHE A 304 -24.48 6.13 15.86
C PHE A 304 -24.92 7.13 14.78
N GLY A 305 -25.24 8.36 15.15
CA GLY A 305 -25.53 9.45 14.22
C GLY A 305 -24.26 10.03 13.60
N MET A 306 -24.20 10.09 12.27
CA MET A 306 -23.01 10.61 11.57
C MET A 306 -22.62 12.05 11.97
N PRO A 307 -23.55 12.99 12.20
CA PRO A 307 -23.19 14.33 12.69
C PRO A 307 -22.40 14.30 14.02
N ASN A 308 -22.86 13.52 15.00
CA ASN A 308 -22.18 13.39 16.29
C ASN A 308 -20.84 12.65 16.17
N ILE A 309 -20.76 11.61 15.33
CA ILE A 309 -19.49 10.90 15.05
C ILE A 309 -18.45 11.84 14.43
N ILE A 310 -18.83 12.66 13.47
CA ILE A 310 -17.93 13.61 12.79
C ILE A 310 -17.45 14.71 13.75
N LEU A 311 -18.33 15.18 14.63
CA LEU A 311 -18.00 16.21 15.62
C LEU A 311 -17.29 15.64 16.85
N GLY A 312 -17.36 14.33 17.07
CA GLY A 312 -16.78 13.65 18.23
C GLY A 312 -17.48 14.00 19.55
N LYS A 313 -18.71 14.53 19.50
CA LYS A 313 -19.50 14.93 20.66
C LYS A 313 -21.00 14.82 20.35
N LYS A 314 -21.83 14.68 21.39
CA LYS A 314 -23.29 14.67 21.27
C LYS A 314 -23.83 16.08 21.04
N VAL A 315 -24.09 16.44 19.79
CA VAL A 315 -24.70 17.72 19.36
C VAL A 315 -26.21 17.59 19.21
N VAL A 316 -26.67 16.46 18.71
CA VAL A 316 -28.10 16.15 18.56
C VAL A 316 -28.47 14.91 19.37
N PRO A 317 -29.71 14.83 19.91
CA PRO A 317 -30.18 13.63 20.60
C PRO A 317 -30.25 12.43 19.66
N GLU A 318 -29.85 11.28 20.18
CA GLU A 318 -29.89 9.99 19.51
C GLU A 318 -30.75 9.05 20.37
N LEU A 319 -31.83 8.51 19.81
CA LEU A 319 -32.74 7.56 20.47
C LEU A 319 -32.59 6.19 19.83
N LEU A 320 -32.26 5.18 20.63
CA LEU A 320 -31.96 3.82 20.16
C LEU A 320 -32.93 2.78 20.75
N GLN A 321 -33.49 1.94 19.88
CA GLN A 321 -34.36 0.80 20.24
C GLN A 321 -35.53 1.14 21.17
N SER A 322 -35.41 0.85 22.48
CA SER A 322 -36.45 1.07 23.50
C SER A 322 -36.70 2.55 23.76
N GLU A 323 -35.72 3.41 23.47
CA GLU A 323 -35.87 4.86 23.58
C GLU A 323 -36.72 5.44 22.44
N VAL A 324 -36.92 4.69 21.35
CA VAL A 324 -37.71 5.12 20.19
C VAL A 324 -39.20 4.87 20.47
N THR A 325 -39.79 5.81 21.22
CA THR A 325 -41.23 5.91 21.51
C THR A 325 -41.76 7.28 21.11
N GLY A 326 -43.08 7.39 20.89
CA GLY A 326 -43.72 8.67 20.56
C GLY A 326 -43.44 9.77 21.58
N GLU A 327 -43.47 9.44 22.88
CA GLU A 327 -43.26 10.38 23.98
C GLU A 327 -41.83 10.91 24.01
N ASN A 328 -40.83 10.03 23.86
CA ASN A 328 -39.43 10.44 23.86
C ASN A 328 -39.09 11.30 22.65
N ILE A 329 -39.62 10.95 21.47
CA ILE A 329 -39.45 11.76 20.26
C ILE A 329 -40.09 13.14 20.45
N ALA A 330 -41.37 13.19 20.86
CA ALA A 330 -42.09 14.44 21.08
C ALA A 330 -41.39 15.31 22.14
N SER A 331 -40.90 14.70 23.23
CA SER A 331 -40.14 15.39 24.28
C SER A 331 -38.90 16.10 23.73
N GLN A 332 -38.09 15.42 22.91
CA GLN A 332 -36.90 16.06 22.31
C GLN A 332 -37.28 17.16 21.32
N VAL A 333 -38.34 16.98 20.52
CA VAL A 333 -38.80 18.02 19.59
C VAL A 333 -39.33 19.24 20.35
N PHE A 334 -40.10 19.06 21.41
CA PHE A 334 -40.58 20.16 22.25
C PHE A 334 -39.45 20.96 22.89
N ARG A 335 -38.34 20.31 23.27
CA ARG A 335 -37.17 21.02 23.77
C ARG A 335 -36.61 22.00 22.75
N TYR A 336 -36.54 21.61 21.48
CA TYR A 336 -36.13 22.53 20.42
C TYR A 336 -37.17 23.62 20.17
N LEU A 337 -38.46 23.27 20.08
CA LEU A 337 -39.52 24.25 19.83
C LEU A 337 -39.67 25.29 20.97
N GLY A 338 -39.37 24.90 22.21
CA GLY A 338 -39.47 25.76 23.39
C GLY A 338 -38.21 26.53 23.76
N ASP A 339 -37.06 26.24 23.13
CA ASP A 339 -35.77 26.87 23.44
C ASP A 339 -35.08 27.37 22.16
N PRO A 340 -35.31 28.64 21.77
CA PRO A 340 -34.65 29.25 20.61
C PRO A 340 -33.12 29.29 20.73
N VAL A 341 -32.58 29.42 21.95
CA VAL A 341 -31.12 29.47 22.19
C VAL A 341 -30.50 28.11 21.92
N LEU A 342 -31.15 27.03 22.35
CA LEU A 342 -30.74 25.67 22.03
C LEU A 342 -30.79 25.41 20.52
N CYS A 343 -31.85 25.83 19.83
CA CYS A 343 -31.96 25.68 18.38
C CYS A 343 -30.82 26.36 17.63
N GLU A 344 -30.54 27.63 17.96
CA GLU A 344 -29.47 28.40 17.32
C GLU A 344 -28.10 27.76 17.61
N LYS A 345 -27.84 27.38 18.86
CA LYS A 345 -26.60 26.68 19.25
C LYS A 345 -26.42 25.38 18.47
N THR A 346 -27.44 24.52 18.43
CA THR A 346 -27.39 23.25 17.69
C THR A 346 -27.21 23.49 16.19
N SER A 347 -27.87 24.51 15.63
CA SER A 347 -27.70 24.89 14.23
C SER A 347 -26.25 25.25 13.92
N GLN A 348 -25.65 26.13 14.73
CA GLN A 348 -24.25 26.55 14.58
C GLN A 348 -23.28 25.37 14.72
N GLU A 349 -23.52 24.45 15.66
CA GLU A 349 -22.69 23.25 15.81
C GLU A 349 -22.85 22.29 14.63
N LEU A 350 -24.06 22.10 14.10
CA LEU A 350 -24.30 21.27 12.92
C LEU A 350 -23.64 21.85 11.67
N LEU A 351 -23.60 23.18 11.52
CA LEU A 351 -22.87 23.83 10.43
C LEU A 351 -21.36 23.53 10.47
N GLN A 352 -20.78 23.18 11.63
CA GLN A 352 -19.39 22.71 11.71
C GLN A 352 -19.20 21.36 11.01
N VAL A 353 -20.24 20.52 10.88
CA VAL A 353 -20.19 19.28 10.09
C VAL A 353 -19.84 19.62 8.65
N LYS A 354 -20.49 20.63 8.07
CA LYS A 354 -20.20 21.10 6.70
C LYS A 354 -18.72 21.43 6.52
N THR A 355 -18.13 22.16 7.47
CA THR A 355 -16.70 22.52 7.46
C THR A 355 -15.80 21.28 7.56
N LYS A 356 -16.13 20.31 8.43
CA LYS A 356 -15.36 19.06 8.59
C LYS A 356 -15.48 18.11 7.40
N LEU A 357 -16.59 18.15 6.66
CA LEU A 357 -16.77 17.39 5.42
C LEU A 357 -15.90 17.93 4.27
N GLY A 358 -15.19 19.05 4.48
CA GLY A 358 -14.23 19.63 3.55
C GLY A 358 -14.87 20.66 2.62
N GLU A 359 -14.21 20.89 1.49
CA GLU A 359 -14.69 21.82 0.47
C GLU A 359 -15.54 21.12 -0.58
N ARG A 360 -16.33 21.87 -1.35
CA ARG A 360 -16.91 21.38 -2.60
C ARG A 360 -15.79 20.95 -3.56
N GLY A 361 -16.08 20.04 -4.50
CA GLY A 361 -15.11 19.61 -5.50
C GLY A 361 -14.53 18.21 -5.26
N ALA A 362 -15.23 17.34 -4.53
CA ALA A 362 -14.72 16.02 -4.16
C ALA A 362 -14.46 15.16 -5.40
N SER A 363 -15.43 15.13 -6.32
CA SER A 363 -15.33 14.39 -7.58
C SER A 363 -14.20 14.92 -8.48
N GLN A 364 -13.96 16.23 -8.48
CA GLN A 364 -12.90 16.90 -9.22
C GLN A 364 -11.53 16.54 -8.66
N ARG A 365 -11.35 16.59 -7.33
CA ARG A 365 -10.10 16.18 -6.67
C ARG A 365 -9.77 14.71 -6.93
N VAL A 366 -10.77 13.84 -6.92
CA VAL A 366 -10.60 12.43 -7.30
C VAL A 366 -10.17 12.33 -8.76
N ALA A 367 -10.89 12.97 -9.70
CA ALA A 367 -10.55 12.96 -11.11
C ALA A 367 -9.11 13.41 -11.39
N GLU A 368 -8.64 14.48 -10.75
CA GLU A 368 -7.27 14.98 -10.87
C GLU A 368 -6.22 13.96 -10.43
N LYS A 369 -6.45 13.32 -9.29
CA LYS A 369 -5.54 12.28 -8.77
C LYS A 369 -5.52 11.06 -9.69
N ILE A 370 -6.66 10.68 -10.26
CA ILE A 370 -6.76 9.56 -11.20
C ILE A 370 -6.03 9.87 -12.51
N LEU A 371 -6.28 11.04 -13.10
CA LEU A 371 -5.63 11.47 -14.34
C LEU A 371 -4.11 11.56 -14.17
N LYS A 372 -3.64 12.14 -13.07
CA LYS A 372 -2.21 12.21 -12.74
C LYS A 372 -1.58 10.81 -12.65
N GLU A 373 -2.29 9.85 -12.07
CA GLU A 373 -1.81 8.47 -11.98
C GLU A 373 -1.83 7.77 -13.36
N LEU A 374 -2.84 8.05 -14.20
CA LEU A 374 -2.91 7.55 -15.58
C LEU A 374 -1.76 8.09 -16.45
N ASP A 375 -1.36 9.36 -16.25
CA ASP A 375 -0.23 9.98 -16.95
C ASP A 375 1.12 9.43 -16.49
N ASN A 376 1.29 9.23 -15.18
CA ASN A 376 2.47 8.57 -14.62
C ASN A 376 2.55 7.08 -15.03
N SER A 377 1.40 6.45 -15.27
CA SER A 377 1.28 5.07 -15.76
C SER A 377 1.76 4.93 -17.21
N SER A 378 1.60 5.95 -18.07
CA SER A 378 2.21 5.96 -19.42
C SER A 378 3.75 5.98 -19.37
N VAL A 379 4.35 6.62 -18.37
CA VAL A 379 5.81 6.66 -18.16
C VAL A 379 6.32 5.37 -17.48
N SER A 380 5.45 4.65 -16.77
CA SER A 380 5.79 3.42 -16.02
C SER A 380 5.27 2.11 -16.64
N ARG A 381 4.55 2.15 -17.77
CA ARG A 381 4.20 0.98 -18.61
C ARG A 381 5.41 0.19 -19.13
N GLY A 382 6.63 0.63 -18.84
CA GLY A 382 7.88 -0.13 -18.99
C GLY A 382 8.21 -1.10 -17.85
N ILE A 383 7.30 -1.32 -16.88
CA ILE A 383 7.50 -2.24 -15.75
C ILE A 383 6.52 -3.41 -15.86
N ASP A 384 6.96 -4.47 -16.54
CA ASP A 384 6.80 -5.87 -16.12
C ASP A 384 7.37 -6.76 -17.24
N GLY A 385 8.70 -6.87 -17.27
CA GLY A 385 9.46 -7.63 -18.26
C GLY A 385 9.42 -9.15 -18.08
N TYR A 386 8.26 -9.74 -17.79
CA TYR A 386 8.07 -11.20 -17.82
C TYR A 386 6.99 -11.60 -18.82
N PRO A 387 7.25 -12.59 -19.71
CA PRO A 387 6.24 -13.11 -20.62
C PRO A 387 4.97 -13.57 -19.86
N SER A 388 3.80 -13.41 -20.48
CA SER A 388 2.48 -13.81 -19.96
C SER A 388 2.42 -15.26 -19.47
N LEU A 389 3.19 -16.16 -20.10
CA LEU A 389 3.29 -17.58 -19.77
C LEU A 389 3.92 -17.83 -18.38
N PHE A 390 4.97 -17.08 -18.02
CA PHE A 390 5.64 -17.21 -16.71
C PHE A 390 4.79 -16.66 -15.57
N ARG A 391 3.93 -15.67 -15.84
CA ARG A 391 2.98 -15.14 -14.85
C ARG A 391 1.87 -16.15 -14.56
N LEU A 392 1.32 -16.80 -15.58
CA LEU A 392 0.35 -17.88 -15.42
C LEU A 392 0.93 -19.05 -14.59
N LEU A 393 2.17 -19.44 -14.88
CA LEU A 393 2.92 -20.47 -14.12
C LEU A 393 3.19 -20.03 -12.67
N HIS A 394 3.52 -18.77 -12.41
CA HIS A 394 3.71 -18.22 -11.06
C HIS A 394 2.39 -18.18 -10.25
N TYR A 395 1.25 -17.93 -10.91
CA TYR A 395 -0.05 -17.86 -10.24
C TYR A 395 -0.64 -19.22 -9.89
N ILE A 396 -0.44 -20.23 -10.73
CA ILE A 396 -0.79 -21.63 -10.42
C ILE A 396 0.14 -22.17 -9.33
N SER A 397 1.42 -21.79 -9.36
CA SER A 397 2.38 -22.21 -8.35
C SER A 397 2.30 -21.42 -7.04
N SER A 398 1.66 -20.25 -6.92
CA SER A 398 1.73 -19.45 -5.67
C SER A 398 1.23 -20.16 -4.39
N PRO A 399 0.09 -20.88 -4.38
CA PRO A 399 -0.29 -21.72 -3.24
C PRO A 399 0.67 -22.89 -3.03
N LEU A 400 1.18 -23.48 -4.12
CA LEU A 400 2.17 -24.56 -4.09
C LEU A 400 3.52 -24.07 -3.53
N LEU A 401 3.94 -22.85 -3.86
CA LEU A 401 5.14 -22.20 -3.36
C LEU A 401 4.98 -21.85 -1.88
N TRP A 402 3.77 -21.44 -1.45
CA TRP A 402 3.45 -21.25 -0.04
C TRP A 402 3.55 -22.57 0.73
N LEU A 403 2.93 -23.65 0.24
CA LEU A 403 3.08 -24.99 0.83
C LEU A 403 4.53 -25.47 0.81
N ALA A 404 5.24 -25.28 -0.30
CA ALA A 404 6.65 -25.58 -0.42
C ALA A 404 7.50 -24.74 0.56
N SER A 405 7.06 -23.53 0.92
CA SER A 405 7.76 -22.72 1.93
C SER A 405 7.61 -23.27 3.35
N LEU A 406 6.48 -23.95 3.64
CA LEU A 406 6.33 -24.69 4.88
C LEU A 406 7.28 -25.88 4.91
N GLY A 407 7.31 -26.69 3.84
CA GLY A 407 8.24 -27.82 3.71
C GLY A 407 9.71 -27.40 3.76
N TYR A 408 10.06 -26.30 3.07
CA TYR A 408 11.38 -25.69 3.16
C TYR A 408 11.70 -25.27 4.60
N GLY A 409 10.75 -24.65 5.31
CA GLY A 409 10.87 -24.31 6.72
C GLY A 409 11.17 -25.53 7.61
N VAL A 410 10.44 -26.64 7.41
CA VAL A 410 10.72 -27.91 8.10
C VAL A 410 12.15 -28.38 7.82
N GLY A 411 12.59 -28.36 6.56
CA GLY A 411 13.95 -28.74 6.19
C GLY A 411 15.03 -27.85 6.84
N VAL A 412 14.81 -26.54 6.91
CA VAL A 412 15.69 -25.60 7.62
C VAL A 412 15.75 -25.94 9.11
N HIS A 413 14.60 -26.15 9.76
CA HIS A 413 14.53 -26.51 11.17
C HIS A 413 15.22 -27.85 11.46
N LEU A 414 14.95 -28.88 10.66
CA LEU A 414 15.58 -30.19 10.78
C LEU A 414 17.09 -30.08 10.62
N ARG A 415 17.59 -29.39 9.59
CA ARG A 415 19.04 -29.19 9.40
C ARG A 415 19.69 -28.56 10.63
N HIS A 416 19.07 -27.54 11.24
CA HIS A 416 19.59 -26.93 12.46
C HIS A 416 19.52 -27.86 13.66
N ALA A 417 18.45 -28.66 13.78
CA ALA A 417 18.34 -29.68 14.81
C ALA A 417 19.48 -30.71 14.69
N LEU A 418 19.81 -31.16 13.47
CA LEU A 418 20.92 -32.10 13.22
C LEU A 418 22.29 -31.52 13.63
N TYR A 419 22.54 -30.23 13.43
CA TYR A 419 23.75 -29.57 13.94
C TYR A 419 23.73 -29.38 15.46
N ARG A 420 22.56 -29.16 16.07
CA ARG A 420 22.41 -29.00 17.52
C ARG A 420 22.58 -30.33 18.26
N LEU A 421 22.09 -31.42 17.68
CA LEU A 421 22.21 -32.79 18.20
C LEU A 421 23.60 -33.42 17.93
N GLY A 422 24.51 -32.69 17.27
CA GLY A 422 25.87 -33.19 16.97
C GLY A 422 25.95 -34.19 15.81
N ILE A 423 24.83 -34.57 15.20
CA ILE A 423 24.78 -35.47 14.03
C ILE A 423 25.57 -34.88 12.85
N PHE A 424 25.37 -33.59 12.57
CA PHE A 424 26.22 -32.85 11.66
C PHE A 424 27.37 -32.17 12.43
N ARG A 425 28.60 -32.59 12.11
CA ARG A 425 29.81 -32.07 12.76
C ARG A 425 30.18 -30.68 12.22
N ARG A 426 30.41 -29.75 13.15
CA ARG A 426 31.08 -28.47 12.88
C ARG A 426 32.59 -28.69 12.96
N LYS A 427 33.34 -28.12 12.03
CA LYS A 427 34.81 -28.18 12.04
C LYS A 427 35.37 -26.79 12.31
N LYS A 428 36.37 -26.70 13.19
CA LYS A 428 37.08 -25.47 13.53
C LYS A 428 38.40 -25.40 12.76
N VAL A 429 38.87 -24.19 12.49
CA VAL A 429 40.21 -23.90 11.97
C VAL A 429 40.99 -23.11 13.04
N PRO A 430 42.34 -23.09 13.00
CA PRO A 430 43.15 -22.41 14.02
C PRO A 430 42.90 -20.89 14.13
N ALA A 431 42.64 -20.23 12.99
CA ALA A 431 42.35 -18.80 12.94
C ALA A 431 40.89 -18.49 13.37
N LYS A 432 40.65 -17.25 13.84
CA LYS A 432 39.29 -16.78 14.16
C LYS A 432 38.45 -16.71 12.89
N VAL A 433 37.18 -17.07 12.97
CA VAL A 433 36.26 -17.08 11.83
C VAL A 433 35.09 -16.16 12.09
N ILE A 434 35.05 -15.02 11.39
CA ILE A 434 33.96 -14.06 11.43
C ILE A 434 33.09 -14.25 10.19
N SER A 435 31.78 -14.34 10.37
CA SER A 435 30.82 -14.51 9.28
C SER A 435 30.00 -13.26 9.05
N ILE A 436 29.91 -12.89 7.77
CA ILE A 436 29.04 -11.85 7.27
C ILE A 436 27.91 -12.54 6.52
N GLY A 437 26.67 -12.35 6.96
CA GLY A 437 25.55 -12.93 6.23
C GLY A 437 24.27 -12.13 6.36
N ASN A 438 23.18 -12.78 5.97
CA ASN A 438 21.84 -12.25 6.03
C ASN A 438 20.84 -13.40 6.18
N ILE A 439 19.58 -13.06 6.43
CA ILE A 439 18.49 -14.04 6.52
C ILE A 439 17.52 -13.96 5.34
N THR A 440 17.77 -13.08 4.36
CA THR A 440 16.92 -12.90 3.17
C THR A 440 17.71 -13.11 1.87
N VAL A 441 17.04 -13.45 0.78
CA VAL A 441 17.60 -13.33 -0.57
C VAL A 441 17.52 -11.87 -1.02
N GLY A 442 18.52 -11.41 -1.77
CA GLY A 442 18.66 -10.03 -2.21
C GLY A 442 19.83 -9.28 -1.56
N GLY A 443 20.03 -8.04 -2.00
CA GLY A 443 21.19 -7.21 -1.64
C GLY A 443 21.03 -6.51 -0.29
N THR A 444 21.36 -7.20 0.81
CA THR A 444 21.28 -6.64 2.18
C THR A 444 22.51 -5.84 2.61
N GLY A 445 23.57 -5.83 1.80
CA GLY A 445 24.81 -5.09 2.11
C GLY A 445 25.97 -5.92 2.62
N LYS A 446 25.98 -7.23 2.37
CA LYS A 446 27.07 -8.14 2.75
C LYS A 446 28.41 -7.72 2.16
N THR A 447 28.51 -7.59 0.83
CA THR A 447 29.78 -7.26 0.18
C THR A 447 30.39 -5.92 0.65
N PRO A 448 29.63 -4.82 0.76
CA PRO A 448 30.16 -3.58 1.36
C PRO A 448 30.58 -3.73 2.82
N LEU A 449 29.87 -4.54 3.62
CA LEU A 449 30.28 -4.83 5.00
C LEU A 449 31.56 -5.67 5.05
N THR A 450 31.71 -6.67 4.18
CA THR A 450 32.94 -7.47 4.06
C THR A 450 34.14 -6.61 3.69
N LEU A 451 33.96 -5.67 2.73
CA LEU A 451 34.99 -4.68 2.37
C LEU A 451 35.39 -3.81 3.56
N TYR A 452 34.40 -3.26 4.28
CA TYR A 452 34.63 -2.42 5.45
C TYR A 452 35.38 -3.19 6.55
N LEU A 453 34.91 -4.38 6.91
CA LEU A 453 35.53 -5.20 7.96
C LEU A 453 36.94 -5.67 7.57
N GLY A 454 37.16 -6.00 6.29
CA GLY A 454 38.48 -6.37 5.78
C GLY A 454 39.50 -5.27 6.02
N LYS A 455 39.21 -4.04 5.56
CA LYS A 455 40.07 -2.87 5.76
C LYS A 455 40.26 -2.56 7.25
N ALA A 456 39.16 -2.49 8.01
CA ALA A 456 39.21 -2.12 9.42
C ALA A 456 40.03 -3.11 10.27
N LEU A 457 40.02 -4.41 9.95
CA LEU A 457 40.84 -5.41 10.65
C LEU A 457 42.31 -5.38 10.18
N GLN A 458 42.56 -5.15 8.90
CA GLN A 458 43.91 -4.98 8.36
C GLN A 458 44.60 -3.75 8.96
N GLU A 459 43.90 -2.61 9.07
CA GLU A 459 44.37 -1.39 9.74
C GLU A 459 44.69 -1.62 11.23
N ARG A 460 44.05 -2.61 11.86
CA ARG A 460 44.37 -3.09 13.22
C ARG A 460 45.50 -4.13 13.27
N GLY A 461 46.26 -4.26 12.18
CA GLY A 461 47.40 -5.17 12.05
C GLY A 461 47.04 -6.65 11.96
N LYS A 462 45.77 -7.01 11.69
CA LYS A 462 45.36 -8.42 11.54
C LYS A 462 45.65 -8.92 10.13
N LYS A 463 46.13 -10.16 10.03
CA LYS A 463 46.26 -10.87 8.76
C LYS A 463 44.93 -11.50 8.37
N VAL A 464 44.19 -10.80 7.52
CA VAL A 464 42.82 -11.16 7.14
C VAL A 464 42.81 -11.96 5.84
N VAL A 465 41.97 -12.99 5.75
CA VAL A 465 41.65 -13.68 4.49
C VAL A 465 40.14 -13.76 4.29
N ILE A 466 39.65 -13.43 3.10
CA ILE A 466 38.22 -13.52 2.76
C ILE A 466 37.90 -14.87 2.10
N LEU A 467 36.87 -15.54 2.59
CA LEU A 467 36.33 -16.78 2.02
C LEU A 467 34.93 -16.54 1.47
N SER A 468 34.77 -16.64 0.15
CA SER A 468 33.46 -16.52 -0.52
C SER A 468 33.04 -17.81 -1.22
N ARG A 469 31.77 -17.91 -1.62
CA ARG A 469 31.24 -19.09 -2.34
C ARG A 469 31.77 -19.19 -3.76
N GLY A 470 31.97 -18.05 -4.42
CA GLY A 470 32.10 -17.96 -5.87
C GLY A 470 30.80 -18.34 -6.58
N TYR A 471 29.67 -17.70 -6.22
CA TYR A 471 28.38 -18.01 -6.84
C TYR A 471 28.39 -17.73 -8.35
N LYS A 472 27.90 -18.67 -9.17
CA LYS A 472 27.92 -18.64 -10.65
C LYS A 472 29.31 -18.57 -11.30
N ARG A 473 30.38 -18.89 -10.58
CA ARG A 473 31.72 -18.99 -11.16
C ARG A 473 31.81 -20.11 -12.21
N ARG A 474 32.66 -19.95 -13.22
CA ARG A 474 32.94 -21.00 -14.23
C ARG A 474 33.86 -22.11 -13.71
N SER A 475 34.79 -21.79 -12.80
CA SER A 475 35.71 -22.78 -12.24
C SER A 475 34.97 -23.86 -11.45
N LYS A 476 35.21 -25.12 -11.82
CA LYS A 476 34.69 -26.31 -11.11
C LYS A 476 35.63 -26.81 -10.03
N LYS A 477 36.79 -26.18 -9.83
CA LYS A 477 37.74 -26.56 -8.77
C LYS A 477 37.06 -26.50 -7.41
N SER A 478 37.56 -27.27 -6.45
CA SER A 478 37.00 -27.29 -5.10
C SER A 478 37.24 -25.98 -4.34
N TRP A 479 38.33 -25.29 -4.68
CA TRP A 479 38.71 -23.95 -4.24
C TRP A 479 39.49 -23.25 -5.36
N ASP A 480 39.54 -21.92 -5.34
CA ASP A 480 40.49 -21.12 -6.12
C ASP A 480 40.95 -19.89 -5.32
N CYS A 481 42.17 -19.41 -5.59
CA CYS A 481 42.68 -18.13 -5.11
C CYS A 481 42.31 -17.05 -6.13
N VAL A 482 41.44 -16.12 -5.77
CA VAL A 482 41.06 -14.98 -6.62
C VAL A 482 42.14 -13.91 -6.56
N SER A 483 42.66 -13.65 -5.36
CA SER A 483 43.78 -12.77 -5.12
C SER A 483 44.58 -13.27 -3.93
N ASP A 484 45.90 -13.14 -4.00
CA ASP A 484 46.83 -13.43 -2.91
C ASP A 484 47.13 -12.20 -2.03
N GLY A 485 46.42 -11.09 -2.26
CA GLY A 485 46.65 -9.80 -1.61
C GLY A 485 47.54 -8.85 -2.41
N GLU A 486 48.33 -9.34 -3.36
CA GLU A 486 49.18 -8.50 -4.21
C GLU A 486 48.63 -8.41 -5.63
N LYS A 487 48.19 -9.55 -6.17
CA LYS A 487 47.69 -9.67 -7.53
C LYS A 487 46.32 -10.33 -7.56
N VAL A 488 45.49 -9.90 -8.51
CA VAL A 488 44.24 -10.59 -8.85
C VAL A 488 44.55 -11.63 -9.93
N HIS A 489 44.37 -12.91 -9.61
CA HIS A 489 44.72 -14.06 -10.46
C HIS A 489 43.61 -14.52 -11.38
N LEU A 490 42.36 -14.22 -11.03
CA LEU A 490 41.19 -14.70 -11.75
C LEU A 490 40.36 -13.57 -12.32
N SER A 491 39.77 -13.80 -13.49
CA SER A 491 38.78 -12.90 -14.06
C SER A 491 37.46 -12.94 -13.27
N ALA A 492 36.60 -11.93 -13.47
CA ALA A 492 35.25 -11.91 -12.89
C ALA A 492 34.42 -13.17 -13.26
N GLN A 493 34.63 -13.74 -14.45
CA GLN A 493 33.94 -14.97 -14.89
C GLN A 493 34.40 -16.21 -14.11
N GLU A 494 35.68 -16.28 -13.76
CA GLU A 494 36.31 -17.42 -13.08
C GLU A 494 36.13 -17.36 -11.56
N ALA A 495 36.18 -16.16 -10.98
CA ALA A 495 36.01 -15.92 -9.54
C ALA A 495 34.54 -15.77 -9.13
N GLY A 496 33.71 -15.21 -10.02
CA GLY A 496 32.42 -14.63 -9.71
C GLY A 496 32.52 -13.13 -9.39
N ASP A 497 31.45 -12.39 -9.69
CA ASP A 497 31.47 -10.91 -9.66
C ASP A 497 31.79 -10.32 -8.27
N GLU A 498 31.23 -10.90 -7.20
CA GLU A 498 31.42 -10.38 -5.83
C GLU A 498 32.85 -10.60 -5.32
N PRO A 499 33.43 -11.82 -5.41
CA PRO A 499 34.84 -12.03 -5.07
C PRO A 499 35.82 -11.17 -5.90
N TYR A 500 35.56 -11.03 -7.20
CA TYR A 500 36.39 -10.18 -8.07
C TYR A 500 36.31 -8.71 -7.68
N LEU A 501 35.10 -8.19 -7.42
CA LEU A 501 34.92 -6.82 -6.94
C LEU A 501 35.66 -6.59 -5.62
N MET A 502 35.60 -7.54 -4.68
CA MET A 502 36.36 -7.44 -3.43
C MET A 502 37.87 -7.43 -3.68
N ALA A 503 38.37 -8.31 -4.54
CA ALA A 503 39.79 -8.39 -4.89
C ALA A 503 40.29 -7.10 -5.56
N SER A 504 39.44 -6.45 -6.37
CA SER A 504 39.77 -5.18 -7.02
C SER A 504 39.81 -3.94 -6.09
N LYS A 505 39.35 -4.09 -4.84
CA LYS A 505 39.20 -3.00 -3.86
C LYS A 505 40.04 -3.16 -2.59
N LEU A 506 40.55 -4.37 -2.36
CA LEU A 506 41.31 -4.71 -1.16
C LEU A 506 42.73 -5.06 -1.57
N GLU A 507 43.66 -4.20 -1.18
CA GLU A 507 45.10 -4.45 -1.29
C GLU A 507 45.58 -5.15 -0.01
N GLY A 508 46.45 -6.14 -0.16
CA GLY A 508 47.04 -6.91 0.95
C GLY A 508 46.12 -7.94 1.62
N ILE A 509 44.90 -8.16 1.12
CA ILE A 509 43.94 -9.13 1.69
C ILE A 509 43.68 -10.27 0.69
N PRO A 510 44.19 -11.49 0.95
CA PRO A 510 43.90 -12.64 0.11
C PRO A 510 42.41 -13.01 0.08
N ILE A 511 41.92 -13.44 -1.09
CA ILE A 511 40.53 -13.83 -1.31
C ILE A 511 40.47 -15.20 -1.98
N TYR A 512 39.81 -16.14 -1.29
CA TYR A 512 39.59 -17.50 -1.77
C TYR A 512 38.11 -17.78 -2.02
N VAL A 513 37.82 -18.53 -3.07
CA VAL A 513 36.45 -18.93 -3.44
C VAL A 513 36.28 -20.44 -3.39
N GLY A 514 35.16 -20.92 -2.82
CA GLY A 514 34.84 -22.35 -2.82
C GLY A 514 33.49 -22.68 -2.19
N ALA A 515 32.81 -23.70 -2.73
CA ALA A 515 31.56 -24.18 -2.14
C ALA A 515 31.77 -24.73 -0.71
N LYS A 516 32.89 -25.43 -0.49
CA LYS A 516 33.32 -25.97 0.81
C LYS A 516 34.31 -25.01 1.48
N ARG A 517 33.82 -24.03 2.27
CA ARG A 517 34.65 -23.00 2.92
C ARG A 517 35.81 -23.57 3.74
N LEU A 518 35.61 -24.69 4.42
CA LEU A 518 36.67 -25.34 5.18
C LEU A 518 37.90 -25.67 4.31
N GLN A 519 37.69 -26.15 3.08
CA GLN A 519 38.79 -26.48 2.19
C GLN A 519 39.52 -25.22 1.72
N SER A 520 38.77 -24.18 1.34
CA SER A 520 39.36 -22.87 1.01
C SER A 520 40.17 -22.29 2.18
N ALA A 521 39.67 -22.43 3.42
CA ALA A 521 40.38 -22.02 4.62
C ALA A 521 41.68 -22.80 4.83
N GLN A 522 41.65 -24.13 4.67
CA GLN A 522 42.83 -24.99 4.80
C GLN A 522 43.90 -24.65 3.76
N GLU A 523 43.49 -24.35 2.53
CA GLU A 523 44.42 -23.99 1.46
C GLU A 523 45.01 -22.59 1.64
N ALA A 524 44.24 -21.66 2.22
CA ALA A 524 44.75 -20.35 2.61
C ALA A 524 45.78 -20.46 3.76
N LEU A 525 45.51 -21.29 4.78
CA LEU A 525 46.43 -21.51 5.91
C LEU A 525 47.79 -22.11 5.50
N LYS A 526 47.83 -22.85 4.38
CA LYS A 526 49.09 -23.37 3.83
C LYS A 526 49.95 -22.30 3.17
N ARG A 527 49.36 -21.16 2.79
CA ARG A 527 49.98 -20.13 1.94
C ARG A 527 50.18 -18.80 2.64
N HIS A 528 49.37 -18.53 3.65
CA HIS A 528 49.36 -17.26 4.36
C HIS A 528 49.31 -17.52 5.87
N ALA A 529 49.99 -16.68 6.64
CA ALA A 529 49.68 -16.55 8.06
C ALA A 529 48.32 -15.85 8.19
N VAL A 530 47.37 -16.47 8.89
CA VAL A 530 45.99 -15.96 8.99
C VAL A 530 45.60 -15.82 10.46
N ASP A 531 45.24 -14.60 10.85
CA ASP A 531 44.66 -14.34 12.17
C ASP A 531 43.14 -14.46 12.12
N VAL A 532 42.53 -13.98 11.03
CA VAL A 532 41.08 -13.87 10.88
C VAL A 532 40.62 -14.26 9.47
N PHE A 533 39.63 -15.16 9.41
CA PHE A 533 38.85 -15.42 8.21
C PHE A 533 37.55 -14.61 8.21
N LEU A 534 37.28 -13.88 7.13
CA LEU A 534 35.98 -13.25 6.86
C LEU A 534 35.17 -14.12 5.89
N LEU A 535 34.07 -14.70 6.36
CA LEU A 535 33.16 -15.49 5.53
C LEU A 535 32.09 -14.61 4.90
N ASP A 536 32.22 -14.39 3.60
CA ASP A 536 31.20 -13.71 2.81
C ASP A 536 30.02 -14.66 2.50
N ASP A 537 28.81 -14.17 2.82
CA ASP A 537 27.55 -14.93 2.82
C ASP A 537 27.59 -16.20 3.70
N GLY A 538 28.15 -16.06 4.91
CA GLY A 538 28.50 -17.15 5.83
C GLY A 538 27.40 -17.64 6.77
N PHE A 539 26.32 -16.89 6.98
CA PHE A 539 25.37 -17.14 8.09
C PHE A 539 24.64 -18.49 8.03
N GLN A 540 24.35 -19.00 6.83
CA GLN A 540 23.81 -20.36 6.60
C GLN A 540 24.90 -21.45 6.55
N HIS A 541 26.17 -21.10 6.57
CA HIS A 541 27.29 -22.04 6.44
C HIS A 541 27.74 -22.58 7.81
N THR A 542 26.93 -23.45 8.42
CA THR A 542 27.16 -24.00 9.76
C THR A 542 28.31 -25.02 9.86
N LYS A 543 28.82 -25.52 8.73
CA LYS A 543 29.82 -26.62 8.72
C LYS A 543 31.20 -26.16 9.20
N LEU A 544 31.58 -24.93 8.87
CA LEU A 544 32.76 -24.25 9.44
C LEU A 544 32.30 -23.54 10.72
N HIS A 545 32.98 -23.79 11.83
CA HIS A 545 32.77 -23.06 13.08
C HIS A 545 33.04 -21.57 12.86
N ARG A 546 32.26 -20.73 13.54
CA ARG A 546 32.31 -19.27 13.42
C ARG A 546 32.36 -18.73 14.84
N ASP A 547 33.36 -17.90 15.10
CA ASP A 547 33.59 -17.29 16.40
C ASP A 547 32.77 -15.99 16.56
N PHE A 548 32.32 -15.39 15.44
CA PHE A 548 31.44 -14.22 15.45
C PHE A 548 30.55 -14.16 14.18
N ASP A 549 29.29 -13.75 14.31
CA ASP A 549 28.31 -13.61 13.22
C ASP A 549 27.72 -12.19 13.13
N PHE A 550 28.13 -11.45 12.09
CA PHE A 550 27.46 -10.24 11.61
C PHE A 550 26.29 -10.59 10.69
N VAL A 551 25.10 -10.07 10.98
CA VAL A 551 23.92 -10.27 10.13
C VAL A 551 23.38 -8.94 9.61
N THR A 552 23.45 -8.77 8.29
CA THR A 552 22.92 -7.61 7.57
C THR A 552 21.43 -7.72 7.31
N ILE A 553 20.72 -6.62 7.54
CA ILE A 553 19.27 -6.50 7.37
C ILE A 553 18.98 -5.21 6.61
N ASP A 554 18.35 -5.33 5.43
CA ASP A 554 17.94 -4.16 4.62
C ASP A 554 16.68 -3.52 5.19
N ALA A 555 16.80 -2.31 5.74
CA ALA A 555 15.70 -1.59 6.35
C ALA A 555 14.57 -1.25 5.35
N THR A 556 14.90 -1.09 4.06
CA THR A 556 13.91 -0.75 3.01
C THR A 556 13.10 -1.95 2.53
N SER A 557 13.66 -3.16 2.67
CA SER A 557 13.05 -4.41 2.17
C SER A 557 12.52 -5.31 3.30
N PHE A 558 12.65 -4.88 4.56
CA PHE A 558 12.25 -5.67 5.71
C PHE A 558 10.72 -5.78 5.81
N LYS A 559 10.19 -6.97 5.51
CA LYS A 559 8.75 -7.27 5.52
C LYS A 559 8.34 -7.99 6.81
N TYR A 560 7.24 -7.54 7.42
CA TYR A 560 6.68 -8.15 8.64
C TYR A 560 6.13 -9.57 8.44
N SER A 561 5.64 -9.90 7.25
CA SER A 561 5.05 -11.22 6.97
C SER A 561 6.07 -12.36 6.88
N ALA A 562 7.37 -12.05 6.87
CA ALA A 562 8.50 -12.97 7.11
C ALA A 562 8.45 -14.36 6.43
N HIS A 563 7.82 -14.47 5.26
CA HIS A 563 7.68 -15.76 4.58
C HIS A 563 9.01 -16.31 4.06
N LEU A 564 9.22 -17.62 4.23
CA LEU A 564 10.41 -18.34 3.76
C LEU A 564 10.38 -18.59 2.25
N LEU A 565 11.55 -18.89 1.69
CA LEU A 565 11.66 -19.44 0.35
C LEU A 565 10.84 -20.74 0.22
N PRO A 566 10.26 -21.03 -0.97
CA PRO A 566 10.29 -20.23 -2.18
C PRO A 566 9.16 -19.19 -2.27
N TYR A 567 8.27 -19.08 -1.27
CA TYR A 567 7.14 -18.15 -1.29
C TYR A 567 7.52 -16.69 -1.00
N GLY A 568 8.37 -16.50 0.00
CA GLY A 568 8.92 -15.20 0.39
C GLY A 568 10.43 -15.15 0.21
N LEU A 569 11.03 -14.09 0.76
CA LEU A 569 12.45 -13.81 0.56
C LEU A 569 13.33 -14.38 1.67
N PHE A 570 12.78 -14.94 2.76
CA PHE A 570 13.58 -15.37 3.89
C PHE A 570 14.23 -16.74 3.64
N ARG A 571 15.56 -16.81 3.80
CA ARG A 571 16.34 -18.05 3.76
C ARG A 571 16.17 -18.87 5.03
N GLU A 572 15.92 -18.20 6.15
CA GLU A 572 15.73 -18.80 7.46
C GLU A 572 14.66 -18.01 8.24
N PRO A 573 13.93 -18.66 9.17
CA PRO A 573 13.03 -17.96 10.08
C PRO A 573 13.72 -16.86 10.89
N LEU A 574 12.99 -15.78 11.21
CA LEU A 574 13.49 -14.67 12.04
C LEU A 574 14.00 -15.14 13.42
N SER A 575 13.46 -16.22 13.96
CA SER A 575 13.92 -16.82 15.23
C SER A 575 15.38 -17.27 15.21
N TYR A 576 15.97 -17.50 14.03
CA TYR A 576 17.40 -17.82 13.93
C TYR A 576 18.32 -16.62 14.02
N LEU A 577 17.79 -15.39 14.07
CA LEU A 577 18.56 -14.19 14.40
C LEU A 577 19.18 -14.26 15.80
N ARG A 578 18.67 -15.12 16.69
CA ARG A 578 19.29 -15.42 18.00
C ARG A 578 20.75 -15.88 17.94
N ARG A 579 21.23 -16.30 16.75
CA ARG A 579 22.63 -16.71 16.51
C ARG A 579 23.54 -15.57 16.08
N ALA A 580 22.98 -14.40 15.80
CA ALA A 580 23.78 -13.25 15.42
C ALA A 580 24.43 -12.65 16.66
N ASP A 581 25.70 -12.32 16.56
CA ASP A 581 26.41 -11.59 17.62
C ASP A 581 26.28 -10.07 17.39
N CYS A 582 26.10 -9.64 16.14
CA CYS A 582 25.83 -8.25 15.81
C CYS A 582 24.85 -8.13 14.62
N LEU A 583 23.85 -7.27 14.76
CA LEU A 583 22.87 -6.98 13.71
C LEU A 583 23.20 -5.64 13.04
N ILE A 584 23.37 -5.67 11.72
CA ILE A 584 23.66 -4.46 10.93
C ILE A 584 22.41 -4.08 10.14
N LEU A 585 21.74 -3.00 10.56
CA LEU A 585 20.58 -2.46 9.87
C LEU A 585 21.06 -1.47 8.79
N THR A 586 20.95 -1.87 7.53
CA THR A 586 21.43 -1.10 6.38
C THR A 586 20.35 -0.20 5.78
N ARG A 587 20.76 0.93 5.16
CA ARG A 587 19.88 1.89 4.45
C ARG A 587 18.85 2.58 5.34
N THR A 588 19.20 2.86 6.59
CA THR A 588 18.30 3.49 7.56
C THR A 588 17.87 4.91 7.16
N HIS A 589 18.69 5.67 6.44
CA HIS A 589 18.31 7.00 5.93
C HIS A 589 17.20 6.96 4.87
N GLN A 590 16.92 5.80 4.27
CA GLN A 590 15.92 5.72 3.22
C GLN A 590 14.50 5.49 3.72
N ILE A 591 14.33 5.26 5.03
CA ILE A 591 13.04 4.99 5.70
C ILE A 591 12.73 6.03 6.78
N ASN A 592 11.46 6.17 7.14
CA ASN A 592 11.06 7.13 8.18
C ASN A 592 11.46 6.64 9.60
N PRO A 593 11.61 7.55 10.59
CA PRO A 593 12.04 7.20 11.94
C PRO A 593 11.15 6.18 12.66
N ILE A 594 9.82 6.26 12.46
CA ILE A 594 8.85 5.34 13.08
C ILE A 594 9.03 3.92 12.55
N GLN A 595 9.18 3.76 11.23
CA GLN A 595 9.45 2.48 10.58
C GLN A 595 10.77 1.90 11.08
N LYS A 596 11.81 2.72 11.20
CA LYS A 596 13.12 2.30 11.71
C LYS A 596 13.01 1.75 13.12
N GLU A 597 12.32 2.46 14.01
CA GLU A 597 12.14 2.04 15.40
C GLU A 597 11.33 0.74 15.51
N ASN A 598 10.30 0.58 14.68
CA ASN A 598 9.52 -0.66 14.64
C ASN A 598 10.36 -1.86 14.17
N ILE A 599 11.27 -1.67 13.21
CA ILE A 599 12.21 -2.72 12.79
C ILE A 599 13.13 -3.06 13.96
N LYS A 600 13.74 -2.07 14.62
CA LYS A 600 14.62 -2.30 15.78
C LYS A 600 13.93 -3.06 16.90
N LYS A 601 12.71 -2.67 17.28
CA LYS A 601 11.89 -3.38 18.29
C LYS A 601 11.67 -4.84 17.91
N ARG A 602 11.35 -5.11 16.64
CA ARG A 602 11.16 -6.48 16.16
C ARG A 602 12.46 -7.29 16.14
N LEU A 603 13.59 -6.67 15.81
CA LEU A 603 14.90 -7.35 15.86
C LEU A 603 15.28 -7.69 17.31
N LYS A 604 15.11 -6.75 18.24
CA LYS A 604 15.31 -6.98 19.67
C LYS A 604 14.42 -8.10 20.23
N TYR A 605 13.20 -8.23 19.73
CA TYR A 605 12.33 -9.35 20.11
C TYR A 605 12.93 -10.72 19.77
N PHE A 606 13.63 -10.86 18.63
CA PHE A 606 14.24 -12.13 18.22
C PHE A 606 15.66 -12.34 18.73
N ASN A 607 16.38 -11.26 19.03
CA ASN A 607 17.70 -11.30 19.65
C ASN A 607 17.88 -10.08 20.58
N PRO A 608 17.57 -10.23 21.87
CA PRO A 608 17.69 -9.15 22.85
C PRO A 608 19.13 -8.73 23.14
N SER A 609 20.08 -9.65 22.99
CA SER A 609 21.48 -9.48 23.43
C SER A 609 22.38 -8.84 22.37
N ALA A 610 22.11 -9.07 21.08
CA ALA A 610 22.95 -8.55 20.01
C ALA A 610 22.76 -7.03 19.81
N PRO A 611 23.84 -6.23 19.77
CA PRO A 611 23.76 -4.83 19.38
C PRO A 611 23.20 -4.69 17.96
N ILE A 612 22.40 -3.64 17.75
CA ILE A 612 21.85 -3.26 16.44
C ILE A 612 22.55 -1.98 15.99
N LEU A 613 23.47 -2.11 15.04
CA LEU A 613 24.21 -0.99 14.47
C LEU A 613 23.54 -0.51 13.19
N GLU A 614 23.51 0.81 12.99
CA GLU A 614 22.99 1.41 11.76
C GLU A 614 24.13 1.70 10.77
N ALA A 615 23.93 1.32 9.51
CA ALA A 615 24.88 1.59 8.44
C ALA A 615 24.18 2.05 7.16
N ASN A 616 24.83 2.93 6.41
CA ASN A 616 24.31 3.52 5.19
C ASN A 616 25.35 3.52 4.08
N TYR A 617 24.90 3.53 2.84
CA TYR A 617 25.81 3.66 1.71
C TYR A 617 26.15 5.12 1.49
N ARG A 618 27.45 5.43 1.52
CA ARG A 618 27.98 6.73 1.16
C ARG A 618 28.55 6.63 -0.27
N PRO A 619 27.99 7.36 -1.23
CA PRO A 619 28.62 7.55 -2.53
C PRO A 619 29.99 8.20 -2.35
N VAL A 620 31.02 7.63 -2.97
CA VAL A 620 32.41 8.14 -2.86
C VAL A 620 32.94 8.73 -4.16
N GLY A 621 32.42 8.30 -5.31
CA GLY A 621 32.82 8.84 -6.60
C GLY A 621 32.20 8.08 -7.76
N LEU A 622 32.45 8.58 -8.96
CA LEU A 622 32.14 7.90 -10.21
C LEU A 622 33.41 7.32 -10.81
N LYS A 623 33.41 6.05 -11.15
CA LYS A 623 34.51 5.42 -11.88
C LYS A 623 34.07 5.14 -13.31
N HIS A 624 34.82 5.65 -14.29
CA HIS A 624 34.52 5.34 -15.68
C HIS A 624 34.69 3.84 -15.89
N MET A 625 33.78 3.22 -16.64
CA MET A 625 33.76 1.76 -16.75
C MET A 625 34.95 1.21 -17.54
N VAL A 626 35.55 2.00 -18.44
CA VAL A 626 36.60 1.50 -19.34
C VAL A 626 37.95 2.21 -19.16
N SER A 627 37.93 3.52 -18.91
CA SER A 627 39.17 4.29 -18.68
C SER A 627 39.49 4.33 -17.19
N GLN A 628 40.68 4.83 -16.86
CA GLN A 628 41.07 5.06 -15.47
C GLN A 628 40.46 6.35 -14.89
N ASP A 629 39.66 7.07 -15.68
CA ASP A 629 39.06 8.34 -15.27
C ASP A 629 38.07 8.14 -14.12
N SER A 630 38.09 9.09 -13.20
CA SER A 630 37.12 9.17 -12.12
C SER A 630 36.60 10.60 -11.99
N LEU A 631 35.36 10.73 -11.56
CA LEU A 631 34.75 12.02 -11.26
C LEU A 631 34.31 12.06 -9.80
N PRO A 632 34.40 13.24 -9.15
CA PRO A 632 33.86 13.44 -7.81
C PRO A 632 32.32 13.33 -7.84
N ILE A 633 31.69 13.02 -6.70
CA ILE A 633 30.23 12.81 -6.62
C ILE A 633 29.44 14.08 -6.97
N GLU A 634 30.03 15.24 -6.72
CA GLU A 634 29.50 16.57 -7.02
C GLU A 634 29.26 16.75 -8.52
N ALA A 635 30.01 16.04 -9.38
CA ALA A 635 29.85 16.09 -10.83
C ALA A 635 28.48 15.56 -11.31
N LEU A 636 27.73 14.83 -10.46
CA LEU A 636 26.38 14.38 -10.78
C LEU A 636 25.30 15.45 -10.63
N SER A 637 25.54 16.48 -9.81
CA SER A 637 24.51 17.46 -9.48
C SER A 637 24.04 18.22 -10.72
N GLY A 638 22.74 18.20 -11.01
CA GLY A 638 22.15 18.84 -12.18
C GLY A 638 22.36 18.12 -13.51
N LYS A 639 23.10 17.00 -13.55
CA LYS A 639 23.27 16.19 -14.76
C LYS A 639 22.06 15.32 -15.04
N LYS A 640 21.72 15.15 -16.31
CA LYS A 640 20.73 14.20 -16.80
C LYS A 640 21.33 12.80 -16.84
N VAL A 641 20.87 11.93 -15.96
CA VAL A 641 21.41 10.58 -15.79
C VAL A 641 20.42 9.55 -16.30
N PHE A 642 20.85 8.72 -17.26
CA PHE A 642 20.18 7.47 -17.55
C PHE A 642 20.82 6.35 -16.73
N ALA A 643 20.08 5.78 -15.78
CA ALA A 643 20.64 4.78 -14.88
C ALA A 643 20.15 3.37 -15.19
N PHE A 644 20.94 2.35 -14.84
CA PHE A 644 20.46 0.97 -14.88
C PHE A 644 21.11 0.13 -13.79
N ALA A 645 20.41 -0.91 -13.33
CA ALA A 645 20.96 -1.83 -12.34
C ALA A 645 20.33 -3.22 -12.41
N GLY A 646 21.17 -4.24 -12.20
CA GLY A 646 20.86 -5.65 -12.05
C GLY A 646 21.24 -6.16 -10.66
N ILE A 647 20.87 -5.41 -9.62
CA ILE A 647 21.11 -5.74 -8.20
C ILE A 647 19.82 -6.10 -7.48
N GLY A 648 19.92 -6.71 -6.30
CA GLY A 648 18.76 -7.13 -5.51
C GLY A 648 17.82 -6.01 -5.02
N ASN A 649 18.24 -4.73 -5.05
CA ASN A 649 17.37 -3.58 -4.73
C ASN A 649 17.65 -2.37 -5.66
N PRO A 650 17.15 -2.38 -6.91
CA PRO A 650 17.40 -1.31 -7.89
C PRO A 650 16.75 0.03 -7.50
N THR A 651 15.65 0.00 -6.75
CA THR A 651 14.93 1.20 -6.30
C THR A 651 15.77 2.01 -5.32
N SER A 652 16.48 1.34 -4.41
CA SER A 652 17.41 2.01 -3.49
C SER A 652 18.54 2.71 -4.24
N PHE A 653 19.10 2.08 -5.28
CA PHE A 653 20.12 2.69 -6.13
C PHE A 653 19.59 3.93 -6.86
N GLN A 654 18.38 3.86 -7.43
CA GLN A 654 17.73 5.02 -8.05
C GLN A 654 17.54 6.19 -7.08
N LYS A 655 17.20 5.90 -5.81
CA LYS A 655 17.07 6.92 -4.77
C LYS A 655 18.42 7.58 -4.45
N VAL A 656 19.50 6.80 -4.30
CA VAL A 656 20.85 7.35 -4.07
C VAL A 656 21.25 8.35 -5.16
N ILE A 657 20.97 8.05 -6.43
CA ILE A 657 21.30 8.95 -7.55
C ILE A 657 20.53 10.27 -7.44
N ARG A 658 19.23 10.22 -7.06
CA ARG A 658 18.41 11.42 -6.87
C ARG A 658 18.84 12.23 -5.66
N ASP A 659 19.25 11.57 -4.58
CA ASP A 659 19.76 12.23 -3.37
C ASP A 659 21.07 13.02 -3.66
N LEU A 660 21.82 12.61 -4.69
CA LEU A 660 22.97 13.34 -5.24
C LEU A 660 22.58 14.50 -6.20
N LYS A 661 21.29 14.88 -6.23
CA LYS A 661 20.75 15.98 -7.06
C LYS A 661 20.89 15.79 -8.58
N ALA A 662 21.04 14.56 -9.05
CA ALA A 662 20.99 14.25 -10.48
C ALA A 662 19.54 14.16 -11.00
N ASP A 663 19.31 14.62 -12.23
CA ASP A 663 18.04 14.46 -12.94
C ASP A 663 17.98 13.07 -13.59
N VAL A 664 17.27 12.13 -12.97
CA VAL A 664 17.15 10.76 -13.49
C VAL A 664 16.13 10.70 -14.62
N VAL A 665 16.58 11.00 -15.84
CA VAL A 665 15.75 11.03 -17.07
C VAL A 665 15.29 9.64 -17.54
N GLY A 666 15.91 8.58 -17.03
CA GLY A 666 15.50 7.21 -17.29
C GLY A 666 16.15 6.20 -16.36
N PHE A 667 15.45 5.10 -16.09
CA PHE A 667 15.99 4.01 -15.28
C PHE A 667 15.62 2.63 -15.86
N LYS A 668 16.61 1.79 -16.16
CA LYS A 668 16.40 0.42 -16.64
C LYS A 668 16.71 -0.62 -15.55
N ARG A 669 15.69 -1.39 -15.16
CA ARG A 669 15.80 -2.50 -14.20
C ARG A 669 16.16 -3.81 -14.90
N TYR A 670 17.13 -4.53 -14.36
CA TYR A 670 17.48 -5.90 -14.71
C TYR A 670 17.29 -6.83 -13.50
N LEU A 671 17.19 -8.14 -13.76
CA LEU A 671 17.17 -9.14 -12.69
C LEU A 671 18.55 -9.24 -12.02
N ASP A 672 18.55 -9.59 -10.73
CA ASP A 672 19.82 -9.80 -10.03
C ASP A 672 20.61 -10.92 -10.71
N HIS A 673 21.92 -10.72 -10.83
CA HIS A 673 22.84 -11.60 -11.56
C HIS A 673 22.52 -11.75 -13.05
N ARG A 674 22.05 -10.68 -13.70
CA ARG A 674 21.92 -10.61 -15.16
C ARG A 674 23.29 -10.75 -15.82
N ALA A 675 23.41 -11.70 -16.73
CA ALA A 675 24.49 -11.69 -17.71
C ALA A 675 24.14 -10.65 -18.79
N TYR A 676 24.89 -9.55 -18.83
CA TYR A 676 24.69 -8.48 -19.79
C TYR A 676 25.19 -8.91 -21.16
N THR A 677 24.39 -8.64 -22.19
CA THR A 677 24.75 -8.90 -23.60
C THR A 677 25.07 -7.60 -24.32
N ILE A 678 25.76 -7.69 -25.47
CA ILE A 678 26.01 -6.52 -26.33
C ILE A 678 24.69 -5.82 -26.68
N LYS A 679 23.64 -6.59 -27.00
CA LYS A 679 22.29 -6.07 -27.26
C LYS A 679 21.64 -5.37 -26.05
N ASP A 680 22.04 -5.69 -24.83
CA ASP A 680 21.58 -4.98 -23.64
C ASP A 680 22.24 -3.60 -23.55
N ILE A 681 23.55 -3.52 -23.78
CA ILE A 681 24.30 -2.27 -23.79
C ILE A 681 23.80 -1.34 -24.91
N GLU A 682 23.59 -1.86 -26.12
CA GLU A 682 23.01 -1.10 -27.23
C GLU A 682 21.64 -0.52 -26.89
N ARG A 683 20.78 -1.31 -26.21
CA ARG A 683 19.46 -0.85 -25.76
C ARG A 683 19.55 0.21 -24.65
N ILE A 684 20.52 0.12 -23.76
CA ILE A 684 20.76 1.13 -22.73
C ILE A 684 21.20 2.44 -23.38
N LEU A 685 22.18 2.37 -24.30
CA LEU A 685 22.70 3.52 -25.03
C LEU A 685 21.63 4.22 -25.86
N ALA A 686 20.86 3.47 -26.66
CA ALA A 686 19.79 4.03 -27.48
C ALA A 686 18.75 4.77 -26.64
N LYS A 687 18.36 4.21 -25.50
CA LYS A 687 17.41 4.87 -24.58
C LYS A 687 18.00 6.08 -23.88
N ALA A 688 19.27 6.04 -23.51
CA ALA A 688 19.93 7.17 -22.88
C ALA A 688 20.04 8.35 -23.85
N GLN A 689 20.34 8.08 -25.13
CA GLN A 689 20.34 9.07 -26.21
C GLN A 689 18.94 9.62 -26.49
N GLU A 690 17.92 8.75 -26.58
CA GLU A 690 16.51 9.15 -26.73
C GLU A 690 16.08 10.12 -25.61
N LYS A 691 16.53 9.87 -24.38
CA LYS A 691 16.24 10.71 -23.21
C LYS A 691 17.18 11.90 -23.04
N LYS A 692 18.11 12.13 -23.99
CA LYS A 692 19.11 13.21 -23.95
C LYS A 692 19.87 13.23 -22.62
N ALA A 693 20.32 12.06 -22.16
CA ALA A 693 21.15 11.95 -20.96
C ALA A 693 22.54 12.52 -21.21
N ASP A 694 23.14 13.11 -20.17
CA ASP A 694 24.53 13.57 -20.17
C ASP A 694 25.51 12.42 -19.90
N LEU A 695 25.07 11.41 -19.14
CA LEU A 695 25.84 10.21 -18.83
C LEU A 695 24.95 9.02 -18.51
N ILE A 696 25.52 7.83 -18.59
CA ILE A 696 24.89 6.59 -18.11
C ILE A 696 25.54 6.15 -16.81
N LEU A 697 24.72 5.76 -15.83
CA LEU A 697 25.19 5.36 -14.50
C LEU A 697 24.72 3.95 -14.10
N THR A 698 25.63 3.13 -13.60
CA THR A 698 25.32 1.80 -13.06
C THR A 698 26.02 1.50 -11.74
N THR A 699 25.80 0.31 -11.18
CA THR A 699 26.44 -0.13 -9.94
C THR A 699 27.80 -0.74 -10.25
N GLU A 700 28.75 -0.69 -9.32
CA GLU A 700 30.07 -1.36 -9.48
C GLU A 700 29.92 -2.86 -9.76
N LYS A 701 28.93 -3.50 -9.14
CA LYS A 701 28.63 -4.92 -9.36
C LYS A 701 28.26 -5.21 -10.82
N ASP A 702 27.42 -4.35 -11.41
CA ASP A 702 27.02 -4.51 -12.81
C ASP A 702 28.16 -4.12 -13.76
N ALA A 703 28.99 -3.13 -13.40
CA ALA A 703 30.17 -2.77 -14.18
C ALA A 703 31.17 -3.94 -14.26
N VAL A 704 31.50 -4.59 -13.14
CA VAL A 704 32.36 -5.78 -13.10
C VAL A 704 31.80 -6.90 -14.01
N ARG A 705 30.48 -7.13 -13.98
CA ARG A 705 29.84 -8.11 -14.86
C ARG A 705 29.97 -7.75 -16.32
N ILE A 706 29.67 -6.49 -16.68
CA ILE A 706 29.71 -6.03 -18.06
C ILE A 706 31.12 -6.18 -18.62
N LEU A 707 32.13 -5.72 -17.90
CA LEU A 707 33.55 -5.84 -18.30
C LEU A 707 34.00 -7.29 -18.33
N GLY A 708 33.41 -8.15 -17.49
CA GLY A 708 33.62 -9.58 -17.54
C GLY A 708 33.11 -10.22 -18.83
N PHE A 709 31.99 -9.80 -19.40
CA PHE A 709 31.36 -10.47 -20.56
C PHE A 709 31.53 -9.76 -21.90
N ILE A 710 31.85 -8.47 -21.91
CA ILE A 710 31.87 -7.63 -23.10
C ILE A 710 33.24 -6.94 -23.20
N PRO A 711 33.98 -7.10 -24.32
CA PRO A 711 35.27 -6.43 -24.50
C PRO A 711 35.15 -4.90 -24.40
N THR A 712 36.14 -4.27 -23.75
CA THR A 712 36.19 -2.81 -23.56
C THR A 712 36.17 -2.03 -24.87
N SER A 713 36.83 -2.54 -25.92
CA SER A 713 36.81 -1.96 -27.27
C SER A 713 35.40 -1.91 -27.88
N VAL A 714 34.57 -2.92 -27.61
CA VAL A 714 33.16 -2.96 -28.04
C VAL A 714 32.34 -1.93 -27.27
N ILE A 715 32.58 -1.78 -25.97
CA ILE A 715 31.88 -0.78 -25.15
C ILE A 715 32.22 0.63 -25.63
N LEU A 716 33.50 0.94 -25.84
CA LEU A 716 33.97 2.26 -26.31
C LEU A 716 33.41 2.59 -27.70
N SER A 717 33.53 1.67 -28.67
CA SER A 717 33.03 1.90 -30.03
C SER A 717 31.52 2.16 -30.08
N LYS A 718 30.75 1.55 -29.18
CA LYS A 718 29.29 1.71 -29.09
C LYS A 718 28.86 2.94 -28.29
N ALA A 719 29.59 3.28 -27.22
CA ALA A 719 29.26 4.39 -26.34
C ALA A 719 29.41 5.77 -27.01
N LYS A 720 30.19 5.87 -28.09
CA LYS A 720 30.47 7.12 -28.83
C LYS A 720 30.84 8.26 -27.87
N ASN A 721 29.90 9.19 -27.64
CA ASN A 721 30.07 10.41 -26.85
C ASN A 721 29.38 10.37 -25.47
N LEU A 722 28.70 9.27 -25.12
CA LEU A 722 27.95 9.18 -23.88
C LEU A 722 28.73 8.38 -22.83
N PRO A 723 29.32 9.02 -21.81
CA PRO A 723 30.22 8.35 -20.91
C PRO A 723 29.46 7.42 -19.96
N LEU A 724 30.10 6.27 -19.68
CA LEU A 724 29.51 5.17 -18.93
C LEU A 724 30.22 5.02 -17.59
N TYR A 725 29.55 5.41 -16.51
CA TYR A 725 30.11 5.42 -15.17
C TYR A 725 29.48 4.35 -14.27
N SER A 726 30.26 3.90 -13.30
CA SER A 726 29.78 3.15 -12.15
C SER A 726 29.84 4.02 -10.89
N LEU A 727 28.80 3.97 -10.07
CA LEU A 727 28.76 4.69 -8.80
C LEU A 727 29.46 3.86 -7.73
N SER A 728 30.60 4.35 -7.25
CA SER A 728 31.31 3.77 -6.15
C SER A 728 30.63 4.11 -4.83
N VAL A 729 30.40 3.09 -4.00
CA VAL A 729 29.78 3.26 -2.69
C VAL A 729 30.60 2.57 -1.60
N ASP A 730 30.71 3.25 -0.47
CA ASP A 730 31.27 2.70 0.76
C ASP A 730 30.19 2.55 1.83
N LEU A 731 30.46 1.69 2.81
CA LEU A 731 29.60 1.53 3.98
C LEU A 731 30.04 2.50 5.08
N GLN A 732 29.13 3.34 5.54
CA GLN A 732 29.35 4.25 6.66
C GLN A 732 28.42 3.90 7.81
N PHE A 733 28.98 3.70 9.00
CA PHE A 733 28.20 3.52 10.23
C PHE A 733 27.73 4.87 10.76
N THR A 734 26.48 4.93 11.21
CA THR A 734 25.92 6.14 11.85
C THR A 734 26.62 6.45 13.18
N SER A 735 27.11 5.42 13.86
CA SER A 735 27.84 5.53 15.14
C SER A 735 29.17 4.77 15.04
N PRO A 736 30.24 5.40 14.53
CA PRO A 736 31.53 4.75 14.29
C PRO A 736 32.18 4.13 15.54
N HIS A 737 31.96 4.72 16.72
CA HIS A 737 32.46 4.19 17.99
C HIS A 737 31.87 2.80 18.29
N GLN A 738 30.57 2.58 18.04
CA GLN A 738 29.93 1.29 18.35
C GLN A 738 30.50 0.13 17.52
N ILE A 739 30.84 0.36 16.25
CA ILE A 739 31.49 -0.69 15.44
C ILE A 739 32.95 -0.88 15.84
N ALA A 740 33.65 0.19 16.26
CA ALA A 740 35.00 0.07 16.80
C ALA A 740 35.03 -0.77 18.08
N ASP A 741 34.07 -0.57 18.99
CA ASP A 741 33.94 -1.37 20.22
C ASP A 741 33.72 -2.85 19.90
N VAL A 742 32.82 -3.15 18.96
CA VAL A 742 32.58 -4.52 18.48
C VAL A 742 33.86 -5.11 17.87
N LEU A 743 34.58 -4.36 17.04
CA LEU A 743 35.83 -4.82 16.43
C LEU A 743 36.96 -5.04 17.45
N ASN A 744 37.00 -4.28 18.53
CA ASN A 744 37.99 -4.44 19.59
C ASN A 744 37.68 -5.65 20.48
N ALA A 745 36.40 -6.02 20.60
CA ALA A 745 35.96 -7.21 21.33
C ALA A 745 36.22 -8.53 20.57
N ILE A 746 36.38 -8.46 19.24
CA ILE A 746 36.64 -9.61 18.36
C ILE A 746 38.13 -9.79 18.14
#